data_AF-A0A415R544-F1
#
_entry.id   AF-A0A415R544-F1
#
_cell.length_a   1.000
_cell.length_b   1.000
_cell.length_c   1.000
_cell.angle_alpha   90.00
_cell.angle_beta   90.00
_cell.angle_gamma   90.00
#
_symmetry.space_group_name_H-M   'P 1'
#
loop_
_entity.id
_entity.type
_entity.pdbx_description
1 polymer ?
#
loop_
_entity_poly.entity_id
_entity_poly.type
_entity_poly.pdbx_seq_one_letter_code
_entity_poly.pdbx_strand_id
1 'polypeptide(L)'
;MDEQEIKDYVIHHLDTAIQNHWLQVYYQPVIRTLTGELCGLEALSRWVDPQVGFLSPAAFIPVLEEAQLIHRLDTYVLREVCRMLRGRFDAGLPVTPVSFNLSRLDFSMLNIFALIEGVRSEFDLPRDLLHIEVTESAMAKDLGPIRQTIDKLRAEGYEVWIDDFGSGYSSLNILKDCTIDLIKLDMGFLRTFTEKSRKIIASVIDMAKELGIKTLAEGVETQEQADFLASIGCGRQQGYFYGRPEPLPSALARMQEQGRTTELRKWHHYYDVASAAIRATNQPLALFEFYDDSVHYLYATPAYREQLMSTGYDLTKASTALNDATNPFFYQNFREFFLQARASQQTETYFYVENGSYILVRISILYEANGHTLVLTECRNISQDTLHLEHQKLDRNLRYLYWLFEYVHIVNFAEDSIEPLFIHTSPLHTPLRQKCYGIRQQLHDVCEHIIYEEDRPRFRRFYELSTIVSRIEKSPHNRLVDRFRLIDAHGNYNWRSFTLMLVPNSGSRLLLSLVQCIDEPCHKIHQRLKTCPALTAPPASSVGSPAAVCRPGSLSHECLAPLLWKSLQQNSHICYFWKDRKRRFLGASKAFLAYYGFTSEQVILGKTDEDMNWHVNGMRYQADELAVIEQGHVVRGVPGQCIARGVLRHIVCYKWPLYKDGQIVGLMGAFFDTDTERQRLAQESASSYEDTVTGLWNRQGFLDALNAYSEQYRKNGQGYTLTIFKGRFDERLASTYGRQLLTHLLQEEARRLRELAGKDSVIARLRQFTFAILHRDAGDKSTEGSAAGTERAEKLAAKIQQSLHDIHEIDGNPVTISFRYSVVHAAEAGRAKKDSQASLALYRQAIARLRHR
;
A
#
# COMPACT_ATOMS: atom_id res chain seq x y z
N MET A 1 29.15 54.43 -9.44
CA MET A 1 29.38 54.59 -8.00
C MET A 1 30.58 53.74 -7.63
N ASP A 2 31.45 54.26 -6.78
CA ASP A 2 32.49 53.41 -6.19
C ASP A 2 31.90 52.46 -5.12
N GLU A 3 32.71 51.54 -4.60
CA GLU A 3 32.25 50.52 -3.65
C GLU A 3 31.74 51.14 -2.33
N GLN A 4 32.32 52.25 -1.88
CA GLN A 4 31.92 52.93 -0.65
C GLN A 4 30.61 53.71 -0.84
N GLU A 5 30.44 54.37 -1.99
CA GLU A 5 29.19 55.04 -2.38
C GLU A 5 28.03 54.05 -2.46
N ILE A 6 28.26 52.84 -2.98
CA ILE A 6 27.23 51.78 -3.02
C ILE A 6 26.87 51.33 -1.60
N LYS A 7 27.87 51.13 -0.72
CA LYS A 7 27.64 50.77 0.68
C LYS A 7 26.75 51.80 1.39
N ASP A 8 27.12 53.07 1.31
CA ASP A 8 26.36 54.14 1.95
C ASP A 8 24.96 54.27 1.36
N TYR A 9 24.82 54.14 0.04
CA TYR A 9 23.52 54.18 -0.63
C TYR A 9 22.58 53.07 -0.15
N VAL A 10 23.07 51.83 -0.13
CA VAL A 10 22.31 50.63 0.28
C VAL A 10 21.77 50.80 1.71
N ILE A 11 22.59 51.26 2.64
CA ILE A 11 22.19 51.42 4.06
C ILE A 11 21.07 52.47 4.20
N HIS A 12 21.20 53.62 3.52
CA HIS A 12 20.26 54.73 3.68
C HIS A 12 18.96 54.57 2.86
N HIS A 13 18.95 53.74 1.81
CA HIS A 13 17.80 53.59 0.91
C HIS A 13 17.02 52.29 1.10
N LEU A 14 17.42 51.40 2.03
CA LEU A 14 16.74 50.12 2.27
C LEU A 14 15.23 50.30 2.56
N ASP A 15 14.86 51.23 3.44
CA ASP A 15 13.46 51.48 3.83
C ASP A 15 12.63 51.94 2.63
N THR A 16 13.19 52.87 1.87
CA THR A 16 12.59 53.40 0.65
C THR A 16 12.42 52.29 -0.39
N ALA A 17 13.42 51.41 -0.53
CA ALA A 17 13.39 50.29 -1.46
C ALA A 17 12.34 49.25 -1.09
N ILE A 18 12.17 48.95 0.20
CA ILE A 18 11.10 48.07 0.72
C ILE A 18 9.72 48.69 0.46
N GLN A 19 9.53 49.95 0.85
CA GLN A 19 8.23 50.63 0.75
C GLN A 19 7.76 50.79 -0.70
N ASN A 20 8.68 51.07 -1.62
CA ASN A 20 8.38 51.28 -3.03
C ASN A 20 8.53 50.01 -3.89
N HIS A 21 8.74 48.84 -3.27
CA HIS A 21 8.94 47.55 -3.97
C HIS A 21 10.07 47.56 -5.03
N TRP A 22 11.16 48.30 -4.76
CA TRP A 22 12.37 48.27 -5.60
C TRP A 22 13.18 47.00 -5.37
N LEU A 23 13.04 46.40 -4.19
CA LEU A 23 13.46 45.04 -3.93
C LEU A 23 12.45 44.09 -4.57
N GLN A 24 12.90 43.38 -5.60
CA GLN A 24 12.13 42.39 -6.35
C GLN A 24 12.57 40.99 -5.97
N VAL A 25 11.63 40.04 -5.97
CA VAL A 25 11.92 38.62 -5.78
C VAL A 25 11.88 37.94 -7.14
N TYR A 26 13.04 37.44 -7.56
CA TYR A 26 13.17 36.60 -8.74
C TYR A 26 13.09 35.14 -8.30
N TYR A 27 12.62 34.27 -9.18
CA TYR A 27 12.44 32.86 -8.90
C TYR A 27 13.28 32.03 -9.85
N GLN A 28 14.01 31.07 -9.30
CA GLN A 28 14.73 30.08 -10.09
C GLN A 28 14.05 28.71 -10.00
N PRO A 29 13.76 28.05 -11.14
CA PRO A 29 13.16 26.72 -11.16
C PRO A 29 14.02 25.64 -10.50
N VAL A 30 13.39 24.84 -9.64
CA VAL A 30 13.93 23.57 -9.13
C VAL A 30 13.18 22.42 -9.78
N ILE A 31 13.92 21.52 -10.42
CA ILE A 31 13.38 20.46 -11.27
C ILE A 31 13.52 19.09 -10.61
N ARG A 32 12.46 18.29 -10.65
CA ARG A 32 12.50 16.89 -10.24
C ARG A 32 13.29 16.09 -11.25
N THR A 33 14.35 15.42 -10.82
CA THR A 33 15.22 14.67 -11.73
C THR A 33 14.49 13.53 -12.45
N LEU A 34 13.59 12.84 -11.74
CA LEU A 34 12.88 11.67 -12.28
C LEU A 34 11.85 12.02 -13.35
N THR A 35 11.07 13.06 -13.12
CA THR A 35 9.93 13.41 -13.99
C THR A 35 10.23 14.57 -14.95
N GLY A 36 11.26 15.37 -14.65
CA GLY A 36 11.54 16.62 -15.36
C GLY A 36 10.54 17.74 -15.04
N GLU A 37 9.64 17.55 -14.07
CA GLU A 37 8.65 18.55 -13.69
C GLU A 37 9.22 19.64 -12.77
N LEU A 38 8.60 20.82 -12.79
CA LEU A 38 8.87 21.90 -11.84
C LEU A 38 8.35 21.48 -10.45
N CYS A 39 9.24 21.21 -9.50
CA CYS A 39 8.91 20.73 -8.16
C CYS A 39 9.25 21.71 -7.03
N GLY A 40 9.87 22.85 -7.36
CA GLY A 40 10.08 23.95 -6.42
C GLY A 40 10.55 25.22 -7.13
N LEU A 41 10.65 26.30 -6.36
CA LEU A 41 11.28 27.55 -6.80
C LEU A 41 12.19 28.05 -5.69
N GLU A 42 13.34 28.62 -6.03
CA GLU A 42 14.15 29.39 -5.08
C GLU A 42 13.86 30.88 -5.23
N ALA A 43 13.56 31.56 -4.13
CA ALA A 43 13.35 33.00 -4.07
C ALA A 43 14.68 33.74 -3.87
N LEU A 44 15.02 34.58 -4.85
CA LEU A 44 16.29 35.29 -4.93
C LEU A 44 16.05 36.80 -5.03
N SER A 45 16.58 37.56 -4.09
CA SER A 45 16.42 39.01 -4.03
C SER A 45 17.16 39.71 -5.18
N ARG A 46 16.57 40.77 -5.74
CA ARG A 46 17.17 41.65 -6.75
C ARG A 46 16.78 43.08 -6.43
N TRP A 47 17.74 44.00 -6.42
CA TRP A 47 17.43 45.40 -6.16
C TRP A 47 17.41 46.16 -7.49
N VAL A 48 16.22 46.54 -7.92
CA VAL A 48 15.98 47.30 -9.15
C VAL A 48 15.66 48.73 -8.77
N ASP A 49 16.70 49.54 -8.62
CA ASP A 49 16.59 50.91 -8.17
C ASP A 49 16.36 51.88 -9.35
N PRO A 50 15.42 52.83 -9.25
CA PRO A 50 15.14 53.79 -10.32
C PRO A 50 16.28 54.79 -10.58
N GLN A 51 17.16 55.04 -9.60
CA GLN A 51 18.26 56.00 -9.70
C GLN A 51 19.57 55.35 -10.10
N VAL A 52 19.93 54.25 -9.42
CA VAL A 52 21.25 53.59 -9.61
C VAL A 52 21.19 52.33 -10.48
N GLY A 53 19.98 51.93 -10.90
CA GLY A 53 19.76 50.77 -11.75
C GLY A 53 19.78 49.46 -10.98
N PHE A 54 20.21 48.39 -11.65
CA PHE A 54 20.23 47.06 -11.07
C PHE A 54 21.45 46.87 -10.15
N LEU A 55 21.20 46.59 -8.88
CA LEU A 55 22.22 46.15 -7.93
C LEU A 55 22.13 44.62 -7.73
N SER A 56 23.25 43.94 -7.95
CA SER A 56 23.33 42.49 -7.75
C SER A 56 23.32 42.14 -6.26
N PRO A 57 22.86 40.94 -5.87
CA PRO A 57 22.91 40.48 -4.47
C PRO A 57 24.29 40.61 -3.84
N ALA A 58 25.35 40.29 -4.58
CA ALA A 58 26.73 40.42 -4.12
C ALA A 58 27.14 41.87 -3.78
N ALA A 59 26.45 42.87 -4.33
CA ALA A 59 26.73 44.28 -4.07
C ALA A 59 26.02 44.82 -2.81
N PHE A 60 24.91 44.23 -2.37
CA PHE A 60 24.14 44.77 -1.23
C PHE A 60 23.99 43.79 -0.05
N ILE A 61 23.98 42.46 -0.25
CA ILE A 61 23.84 41.51 0.86
C ILE A 61 25.00 41.65 1.88
N PRO A 62 26.29 41.65 1.47
CA PRO A 62 27.39 41.82 2.42
C PRO A 62 27.30 43.14 3.20
N VAL A 63 26.83 44.21 2.55
CA VAL A 63 26.64 45.52 3.16
C VAL A 63 25.56 45.48 4.23
N LEU A 64 24.43 44.82 3.94
CA LEU A 64 23.34 44.65 4.89
C LEU A 64 23.74 43.74 6.06
N GLU A 65 24.59 42.75 5.84
CA GLU A 65 25.14 41.91 6.91
C GLU A 65 26.12 42.70 7.80
N GLU A 66 27.06 43.44 7.22
CA GLU A 66 27.99 44.33 7.93
C GLU A 66 27.23 45.37 8.78
N ALA A 67 26.13 45.92 8.25
CA ALA A 67 25.27 46.88 8.94
C ALA A 67 24.22 46.26 9.87
N GLN A 68 24.16 44.91 9.97
CA GLN A 68 23.14 44.18 10.75
C GLN A 68 21.68 44.45 10.33
N LEU A 69 21.46 44.84 9.07
CA LEU A 69 20.14 45.15 8.49
C LEU A 69 19.55 44.01 7.65
N ILE A 70 20.28 42.91 7.44
CA ILE A 70 19.89 41.80 6.56
C ILE A 70 18.52 41.20 6.90
N HIS A 71 18.19 41.08 8.19
CA HIS A 71 16.91 40.56 8.67
C HIS A 71 15.68 41.30 8.10
N ARG A 72 15.84 42.56 7.70
CA ARG A 72 14.77 43.37 7.10
C ARG A 72 14.50 42.95 5.65
N LEU A 73 15.56 42.66 4.90
CA LEU A 73 15.46 42.10 3.55
C LEU A 73 14.81 40.73 3.62
N ASP A 74 15.29 39.85 4.50
CA ASP A 74 14.82 38.46 4.55
C ASP A 74 13.36 38.38 5.00
N THR A 75 12.96 39.23 5.96
CA THR A 75 11.54 39.41 6.34
C THR A 75 10.69 39.90 5.16
N TYR A 76 11.21 40.84 4.36
CA TYR A 76 10.51 41.35 3.19
C TYR A 76 10.35 40.26 2.11
N VAL A 77 11.42 39.52 1.80
CA VAL A 77 11.40 38.40 0.84
C VAL A 77 10.40 37.34 1.27
N LEU A 78 10.41 36.92 2.54
CA LEU A 78 9.44 35.97 3.08
C LEU A 78 7.99 36.44 2.89
N ARG A 79 7.71 37.72 3.16
CA ARG A 79 6.38 38.30 2.95
C ARG A 79 5.97 38.33 1.48
N GLU A 80 6.88 38.69 0.57
CA GLU A 80 6.62 38.66 -0.88
C GLU A 80 6.35 37.23 -1.38
N VAL A 81 7.12 36.24 -0.91
CA VAL A 81 6.89 34.82 -1.21
C VAL A 81 5.52 34.36 -0.73
N CYS A 82 5.17 34.67 0.53
CA CYS A 82 3.87 34.31 1.09
C CYS A 82 2.72 35.01 0.34
N ARG A 83 2.86 36.29 -0.01
CA ARG A 83 1.87 37.03 -0.82
C ARG A 83 1.68 36.39 -2.19
N MET A 84 2.77 36.02 -2.85
CA MET A 84 2.75 35.35 -4.15
C MET A 84 2.02 34.00 -4.07
N LEU A 85 2.40 33.14 -3.11
CA LEU A 85 1.78 31.83 -2.92
C LEU A 85 0.28 31.96 -2.62
N ARG A 86 -0.10 32.91 -1.74
CA ARG A 86 -1.51 33.18 -1.42
C ARG A 86 -2.31 33.62 -2.63
N GLY A 87 -1.76 34.55 -3.43
CA GLY A 87 -2.41 35.03 -4.65
C GLY A 87 -2.66 33.91 -5.66
N ARG A 88 -1.69 33.01 -5.84
CA ARG A 88 -1.85 31.83 -6.70
C ARG A 88 -2.89 30.85 -6.16
N PHE A 89 -2.88 30.62 -4.85
CA PHE A 89 -3.89 29.80 -4.20
C PHE A 89 -5.30 30.34 -4.42
N ASP A 90 -5.52 31.64 -4.23
CA ASP A 90 -6.82 32.26 -4.40
C ASP A 90 -7.32 32.20 -5.84
N ALA A 91 -6.39 32.24 -6.80
CA ALA A 91 -6.66 32.07 -8.23
C ALA A 91 -6.83 30.60 -8.67
N GLY A 92 -6.65 29.61 -7.78
CA GLY A 92 -6.73 28.19 -8.13
C GLY A 92 -5.62 27.71 -9.08
N LEU A 93 -4.50 28.42 -9.12
CA LEU A 93 -3.36 28.08 -9.96
C LEU A 93 -2.46 27.02 -9.29
N PRO A 94 -1.72 26.20 -10.07
CA PRO A 94 -0.74 25.29 -9.51
C PRO A 94 0.29 26.06 -8.66
N VAL A 95 0.58 25.51 -7.48
CA VAL A 95 1.59 26.01 -6.54
C VAL A 95 2.63 24.94 -6.29
N THR A 96 3.86 25.39 -6.10
CA THR A 96 5.01 24.56 -5.74
C THR A 96 5.71 25.21 -4.55
N PRO A 97 6.43 24.45 -3.70
CA PRO A 97 7.14 25.03 -2.58
C PRO A 97 8.17 26.05 -3.04
N VAL A 98 8.37 27.06 -2.21
CA VAL A 98 9.36 28.10 -2.45
C VAL A 98 10.38 28.05 -1.33
N SER A 99 11.64 27.90 -1.71
CA SER A 99 12.75 28.04 -0.78
C SER A 99 13.20 29.50 -0.69
N PHE A 100 13.63 29.91 0.50
CA PHE A 100 14.17 31.24 0.75
C PHE A 100 15.33 31.17 1.74
N ASN A 101 16.28 32.08 1.56
CA ASN A 101 17.50 32.13 2.33
C ASN A 101 17.30 32.91 3.64
N LEU A 102 17.92 32.42 4.72
CA LEU A 102 18.07 33.16 5.98
C LEU A 102 19.54 33.35 6.31
N SER A 103 19.93 34.58 6.66
CA SER A 103 21.28 34.86 7.12
C SER A 103 21.49 34.31 8.53
N ARG A 104 22.74 33.94 8.84
CA ARG A 104 23.18 33.60 10.21
C ARG A 104 22.77 34.66 11.22
N LEU A 105 22.84 35.92 10.81
CA LEU A 105 22.55 37.06 11.64
C LEU A 105 21.08 37.10 12.08
N ASP A 106 20.15 36.57 11.29
CA ASP A 106 18.73 36.56 11.63
C ASP A 106 18.45 35.69 12.86
N PHE A 107 19.10 34.53 12.93
CA PHE A 107 19.00 33.61 14.08
C PHE A 107 19.49 34.24 15.38
N SER A 108 20.42 35.18 15.30
CA SER A 108 20.93 35.91 16.47
C SER A 108 20.04 37.09 16.89
N MET A 109 19.36 37.72 15.93
CA MET A 109 18.63 38.97 16.16
C MET A 109 17.13 38.78 16.39
N LEU A 110 16.55 37.71 15.84
CA LEU A 110 15.11 37.50 15.81
C LEU A 110 14.73 36.13 16.37
N ASN A 111 13.49 36.02 16.85
CA ASN A 111 12.85 34.72 17.01
C ASN A 111 12.34 34.26 15.64
N ILE A 112 13.19 33.57 14.88
CA ILE A 112 12.91 33.16 13.49
C ILE A 112 11.66 32.32 13.39
N PHE A 113 11.45 31.38 14.32
CA PHE A 113 10.23 30.58 14.33
C PHE A 113 8.98 31.46 14.44
N ALA A 114 8.97 32.43 15.38
CA ALA A 114 7.83 33.31 15.56
C ALA A 114 7.61 34.25 14.35
N LEU A 115 8.69 34.70 13.71
CA LEU A 115 8.62 35.48 12.47
C LEU A 115 7.96 34.68 11.34
N ILE A 116 8.47 33.48 11.07
CA ILE A 116 7.98 32.63 9.97
C ILE A 116 6.52 32.23 10.22
N GLU A 117 6.20 31.74 11.42
CA GLU A 117 4.82 31.39 11.77
C GLU A 117 3.88 32.60 11.71
N GLY A 118 4.34 33.78 12.14
CA GLY A 118 3.57 35.02 12.07
C GLY A 118 3.20 35.38 10.64
N VAL A 119 4.18 35.40 9.73
CA VAL A 119 3.95 35.70 8.31
C VAL A 119 3.14 34.59 7.63
N ARG A 120 3.47 33.32 7.85
CA ARG A 120 2.72 32.19 7.30
C ARG A 120 1.26 32.23 7.72
N SER A 121 0.99 32.56 8.99
CA SER A 121 -0.38 32.68 9.52
C SER A 121 -1.12 33.89 8.95
N GLU A 122 -0.43 35.03 8.76
CA GLU A 122 -0.97 36.24 8.11
C GLU A 122 -1.53 35.93 6.72
N PHE A 123 -0.78 35.16 5.92
CA PHE A 123 -1.17 34.74 4.58
C PHE A 123 -1.92 33.40 4.53
N ASP A 124 -2.08 32.72 5.67
CA ASP A 124 -2.71 31.41 5.75
C ASP A 124 -2.17 30.40 4.71
N LEU A 125 -0.89 30.06 4.87
CA LEU A 125 -0.22 29.08 4.00
C LEU A 125 0.08 27.78 4.75
N PRO A 126 0.05 26.63 4.06
CA PRO A 126 0.69 25.41 4.56
C PRO A 126 2.19 25.59 4.77
N ARG A 127 2.75 24.93 5.78
CA ARG A 127 4.18 25.01 6.15
C ARG A 127 5.09 24.40 5.11
N ASP A 128 4.65 23.32 4.46
CA ASP A 128 5.37 22.57 3.43
C ASP A 128 5.52 23.31 2.09
N LEU A 129 5.05 24.55 1.99
CA LEU A 129 5.32 25.41 0.83
C LEU A 129 6.46 26.39 1.06
N LEU A 130 6.99 26.43 2.28
CA LEU A 130 8.06 27.32 2.68
C LEU A 130 9.24 26.46 3.10
N HIS A 131 10.27 26.41 2.26
CA HIS A 131 11.52 25.72 2.58
C HIS A 131 12.56 26.74 3.04
N ILE A 132 13.26 26.42 4.12
CA ILE A 132 14.18 27.35 4.76
C ILE A 132 15.59 26.95 4.39
N GLU A 133 16.32 27.82 3.71
CA GLU A 133 17.71 27.59 3.36
C GLU A 133 18.65 28.27 4.35
N VAL A 134 19.63 27.52 4.84
CA VAL A 134 20.68 28.01 5.73
C VAL A 134 22.03 27.58 5.16
N THR A 135 22.94 28.53 4.96
CA THR A 135 24.26 28.22 4.40
C THR A 135 25.10 27.35 5.35
N GLU A 136 25.94 26.48 4.79
CA GLU A 136 26.86 25.64 5.58
C GLU A 136 27.72 26.47 6.55
N SER A 137 28.23 27.60 6.06
CA SER A 137 29.08 28.52 6.84
C SER A 137 28.33 29.18 8.00
N ALA A 138 27.04 29.44 7.85
CA ALA A 138 26.20 29.97 8.93
C ALA A 138 26.05 28.94 10.05
N MET A 139 25.76 27.69 9.69
CA MET A 139 25.61 26.60 10.66
C MET A 139 26.91 26.32 11.40
N ALA A 140 28.05 26.19 10.70
CA ALA A 140 29.34 25.83 11.29
C ALA A 140 29.82 26.79 12.40
N LYS A 141 29.48 28.08 12.30
CA LYS A 141 29.94 29.13 13.23
C LYS A 141 29.14 29.19 14.53
N ASP A 142 27.86 28.83 14.52
CA ASP A 142 26.96 29.02 15.67
C ASP A 142 25.95 27.87 15.80
N LEU A 143 26.47 26.64 15.83
CA LEU A 143 25.69 25.40 15.80
C LEU A 143 24.59 25.34 16.88
N GLY A 144 24.81 25.88 18.09
CA GLY A 144 23.88 25.70 19.23
C GLY A 144 22.51 26.37 19.04
N PRO A 145 22.44 27.71 19.02
CA PRO A 145 21.18 28.46 18.87
C PRO A 145 20.47 28.20 17.53
N ILE A 146 21.25 28.07 16.44
CA ILE A 146 20.71 27.78 15.10
C ILE A 146 20.07 26.40 15.10
N ARG A 147 20.75 25.38 15.63
CA ARG A 147 20.19 24.02 15.73
C ARG A 147 18.89 23.98 16.53
N GLN A 148 18.81 24.65 17.68
CA GLN A 148 17.56 24.68 18.46
C GLN A 148 16.39 25.26 17.66
N THR A 149 16.67 26.28 16.83
CA THR A 149 15.66 26.89 15.96
C THR A 149 15.27 25.95 14.82
N ILE A 150 16.24 25.28 14.20
CA ILE A 150 16.02 24.27 13.15
C ILE A 150 15.19 23.11 13.70
N ASP A 151 15.57 22.55 14.84
CA ASP A 151 14.84 21.45 15.49
C ASP A 151 13.39 21.85 15.76
N LYS A 152 13.16 23.10 16.20
CA LYS A 152 11.81 23.64 16.41
C LYS A 152 11.02 23.81 15.11
N LEU A 153 11.63 24.34 14.06
CA LEU A 153 11.00 24.49 12.75
C LEU A 153 10.59 23.12 12.18
N ARG A 154 11.48 22.14 12.24
CA ARG A 154 11.23 20.78 11.75
C ARG A 154 10.18 20.06 12.57
N ALA A 155 10.22 20.22 13.91
CA ALA A 155 9.20 19.65 14.78
C ALA A 155 7.78 20.15 14.46
N GLU A 156 7.65 21.34 13.88
CA GLU A 156 6.38 21.94 13.48
C GLU A 156 6.00 21.68 12.01
N GLY A 157 6.85 20.99 11.26
CA GLY A 157 6.58 20.54 9.89
C GLY A 157 7.15 21.42 8.77
N TYR A 158 8.16 22.26 9.05
CA TYR A 158 8.95 22.91 8.00
C TYR A 158 10.10 22.03 7.54
N GLU A 159 10.47 22.14 6.26
CA GLU A 159 11.73 21.61 5.78
C GLU A 159 12.85 22.64 5.92
N VAL A 160 14.01 22.18 6.39
CA VAL A 160 15.24 22.96 6.46
C VAL A 160 16.30 22.35 5.54
N TRP A 161 16.81 23.18 4.66
CA TRP A 161 17.77 22.85 3.61
C TRP A 161 19.13 23.47 3.95
N ILE A 162 20.20 22.72 3.77
CA ILE A 162 21.56 23.27 3.83
C ILE A 162 21.97 23.74 2.44
N ASP A 163 22.35 25.01 2.36
CA ASP A 163 22.87 25.63 1.16
C ASP A 163 24.40 25.63 1.11
N ASP A 164 24.97 25.75 -0.09
CA ASP A 164 26.41 25.73 -0.37
C ASP A 164 27.16 24.51 0.20
N PHE A 165 26.52 23.33 0.26
CA PHE A 165 27.12 22.15 0.88
C PHE A 165 28.40 21.73 0.16
N GLY A 166 29.49 21.63 0.92
CA GLY A 166 30.83 21.25 0.48
C GLY A 166 31.74 22.42 0.10
N SER A 167 31.28 23.66 0.29
CA SER A 167 32.12 24.87 0.19
C SER A 167 32.94 25.14 1.45
N GLY A 168 32.56 24.57 2.61
CA GLY A 168 33.17 24.77 3.92
C GLY A 168 34.01 23.59 4.46
N TYR A 169 34.65 23.80 5.61
CA TYR A 169 35.58 22.83 6.23
C TYR A 169 34.91 21.81 7.18
N SER A 170 33.59 21.90 7.45
CA SER A 170 32.94 21.12 8.53
C SER A 170 31.58 20.51 8.15
N SER A 171 31.31 20.31 6.85
CA SER A 171 30.01 19.83 6.34
C SER A 171 29.57 18.49 6.94
N LEU A 172 30.51 17.55 7.15
CA LEU A 172 30.19 16.23 7.73
C LEU A 172 29.82 16.28 9.21
N ASN A 173 30.39 17.20 9.99
CA ASN A 173 29.99 17.35 11.40
C ASN A 173 28.58 17.92 11.50
N ILE A 174 28.19 18.82 10.58
CA ILE A 174 26.82 19.33 10.52
C ILE A 174 25.84 18.19 10.26
N LEU A 175 26.12 17.31 9.30
CA LEU A 175 25.26 16.14 9.04
C LEU A 175 25.16 15.18 10.23
N LYS A 176 26.23 15.07 11.02
CA LYS A 176 26.26 14.22 12.22
C LYS A 176 25.47 14.84 13.38
N ASP A 177 25.56 16.16 13.56
CA ASP A 177 25.06 16.84 14.75
C ASP A 177 23.69 17.53 14.54
N CYS A 178 23.26 17.76 13.29
CA CYS A 178 22.00 18.39 12.93
C CYS A 178 21.14 17.45 12.09
N THR A 179 19.84 17.43 12.37
CA THR A 179 18.88 16.71 11.53
C THR A 179 18.27 17.70 10.54
N ILE A 180 18.46 17.43 9.24
CA ILE A 180 18.07 18.31 8.12
C ILE A 180 17.30 17.50 7.09
N ASP A 181 16.60 18.19 6.19
CA ASP A 181 15.71 17.55 5.22
C ASP A 181 16.35 17.45 3.82
N LEU A 182 17.21 18.40 3.46
CA LEU A 182 17.85 18.46 2.15
C LEU A 182 19.24 19.09 2.20
N ILE A 183 20.16 18.60 1.37
CA ILE A 183 21.42 19.30 1.03
C ILE A 183 21.39 19.82 -0.42
N LYS A 184 21.83 21.06 -0.61
CA LYS A 184 22.09 21.68 -1.91
C LYS A 184 23.59 21.61 -2.18
N LEU A 185 23.99 20.82 -3.16
CA LEU A 185 25.39 20.67 -3.58
C LEU A 185 25.83 21.94 -4.30
N ASP A 186 26.87 22.58 -3.79
CA ASP A 186 27.43 23.82 -4.35
C ASP A 186 27.81 23.66 -5.83
N MET A 187 27.61 24.74 -6.60
CA MET A 187 27.98 24.82 -8.02
C MET A 187 29.47 24.50 -8.26
N GLY A 188 30.35 24.73 -7.28
CA GLY A 188 31.77 24.41 -7.35
C GLY A 188 32.06 22.94 -7.69
N PHE A 189 31.19 22.01 -7.27
CA PHE A 189 31.30 20.60 -7.65
C PHE A 189 31.14 20.36 -9.16
N LEU A 190 30.30 21.17 -9.83
CA LEU A 190 29.98 21.03 -11.25
C LEU A 190 30.86 21.88 -12.17
N ARG A 191 31.49 22.95 -11.66
CA ARG A 191 32.39 23.82 -12.46
C ARG A 191 33.58 23.06 -13.09
N THR A 192 34.15 22.08 -12.39
CA THR A 192 35.26 21.25 -12.88
C THR A 192 34.84 19.80 -13.03
N PHE A 193 34.06 19.51 -14.08
CA PHE A 193 33.35 18.25 -14.28
C PHE A 193 34.22 17.08 -14.80
N THR A 194 35.21 16.69 -13.99
CA THR A 194 36.15 15.58 -14.24
C THR A 194 35.63 14.25 -13.69
N GLU A 195 36.25 13.12 -14.07
CA GLU A 195 35.94 11.80 -13.49
C GLU A 195 36.06 11.78 -11.96
N LYS A 196 37.04 12.50 -11.40
CA LYS A 196 37.21 12.66 -9.95
C LYS A 196 36.01 13.39 -9.32
N SER A 197 35.58 14.50 -9.92
CA SER A 197 34.40 15.25 -9.43
C SER A 197 33.14 14.38 -9.45
N ARG A 198 32.93 13.60 -10.51
CA ARG A 198 31.80 12.67 -10.64
C ARG A 198 31.77 11.65 -9.52
N LYS A 199 32.91 11.01 -9.23
CA LYS A 199 33.03 10.05 -8.12
C LYS A 199 32.69 10.69 -6.77
N ILE A 200 33.18 11.90 -6.52
CA ILE A 200 32.88 12.63 -5.27
C ILE A 200 31.39 12.94 -5.16
N ILE A 201 30.78 13.50 -6.21
CA ILE A 201 29.35 13.84 -6.23
C ILE A 201 28.48 12.59 -6.00
N ALA A 202 28.81 11.47 -6.65
CA ALA A 202 28.11 10.20 -6.45
C ALA A 202 28.19 9.73 -4.98
N SER A 203 29.39 9.74 -4.39
CA SER A 203 29.57 9.35 -2.98
C SER A 203 28.82 10.28 -2.00
N VAL A 204 28.79 11.59 -2.25
CA VAL A 204 28.06 12.54 -1.39
C VAL A 204 26.55 12.31 -1.50
N ILE A 205 26.03 12.07 -2.71
CA ILE A 205 24.60 11.80 -2.92
C ILE A 205 24.18 10.49 -2.23
N ASP A 206 24.96 9.42 -2.38
CA ASP A 206 24.66 8.14 -1.72
C ASP A 206 24.71 8.27 -0.20
N MET A 207 25.73 8.94 0.34
CA MET A 207 25.84 9.24 1.78
C MET A 207 24.62 10.00 2.30
N ALA A 208 24.21 11.09 1.62
CA ALA A 208 23.04 11.87 2.03
C ALA A 208 21.79 10.99 2.10
N LYS A 209 21.59 10.12 1.10
CA LYS A 209 20.46 9.20 1.06
C LYS A 209 20.52 8.11 2.13
N GLU A 210 21.70 7.62 2.49
CA GLU A 210 21.88 6.70 3.63
C GLU A 210 21.50 7.34 4.96
N LEU A 211 21.69 8.66 5.09
CA LEU A 211 21.26 9.44 6.24
C LEU A 211 19.77 9.86 6.18
N GLY A 212 19.04 9.49 5.13
CA GLY A 212 17.64 9.88 4.93
C GLY A 212 17.46 11.33 4.47
N ILE A 213 18.51 11.97 3.94
CA ILE A 213 18.53 13.37 3.53
C ILE A 213 18.32 13.49 2.01
N LYS A 214 17.44 14.40 1.60
CA LYS A 214 17.16 14.68 0.18
C LYS A 214 18.34 15.42 -0.46
N THR A 215 18.46 15.33 -1.78
CA THR A 215 19.58 15.97 -2.52
C THR A 215 19.08 16.88 -3.63
N LEU A 216 19.73 18.03 -3.75
CA LEU A 216 19.60 18.98 -4.85
C LEU A 216 21.00 19.32 -5.35
N ALA A 217 21.20 19.35 -6.67
CA ALA A 217 22.45 19.86 -7.26
C ALA A 217 22.23 21.22 -7.91
N GLU A 218 23.05 22.18 -7.52
CA GLU A 218 23.01 23.55 -8.03
C GLU A 218 24.00 23.79 -9.15
N GLY A 219 23.73 24.84 -9.95
CA GLY A 219 24.63 25.26 -11.01
C GLY A 219 24.71 24.27 -12.17
N VAL A 220 23.62 23.54 -12.45
CA VAL A 220 23.53 22.69 -13.65
C VAL A 220 23.41 23.58 -14.89
N GLU A 221 24.39 23.51 -15.78
CA GLU A 221 24.49 24.33 -16.98
C GLU A 221 24.39 23.53 -18.29
N THR A 222 24.70 22.24 -18.27
CA THR A 222 24.71 21.39 -19.48
C THR A 222 23.85 20.15 -19.35
N GLN A 223 23.39 19.61 -20.49
CA GLN A 223 22.69 18.33 -20.55
C GLN A 223 23.53 17.18 -19.98
N GLU A 224 24.85 17.19 -20.22
CA GLU A 224 25.76 16.16 -19.71
C GLU A 224 25.79 16.13 -18.16
N GLN A 225 25.78 17.29 -17.52
CA GLN A 225 25.68 17.39 -16.06
C GLN A 225 24.32 16.88 -15.57
N ALA A 226 23.22 17.26 -16.24
CA ALA A 226 21.88 16.84 -15.89
C ALA A 226 21.68 15.31 -15.99
N ASP A 227 22.16 14.71 -17.08
CA ASP A 227 22.08 13.26 -17.33
C ASP A 227 22.92 12.48 -16.32
N PHE A 228 24.12 12.99 -16.01
CA PHE A 228 24.98 12.38 -14.98
C PHE A 228 24.30 12.41 -13.60
N LEU A 229 23.78 13.56 -13.18
CA LEU A 229 23.08 13.71 -11.90
C LEU A 229 21.85 12.79 -11.83
N ALA A 230 21.13 12.60 -12.94
CA ALA A 230 20.05 11.62 -13.05
C ALA A 230 20.56 10.18 -12.91
N SER A 231 21.69 9.84 -13.54
CA SER A 231 22.27 8.49 -13.51
C SER A 231 22.74 8.03 -12.12
N ILE A 232 23.08 8.96 -11.23
CA ILE A 232 23.46 8.68 -9.83
C ILE A 232 22.30 8.92 -8.86
N GLY A 233 21.13 9.31 -9.38
CA GLY A 233 19.91 9.51 -8.63
C GLY A 233 19.82 10.80 -7.82
N CYS A 234 20.53 11.87 -8.17
CA CYS A 234 20.32 13.17 -7.53
C CYS A 234 18.81 13.52 -7.55
N GLY A 235 18.21 13.88 -6.41
CA GLY A 235 16.75 14.00 -6.32
C GLY A 235 16.17 15.19 -7.08
N ARG A 236 16.86 16.33 -7.03
CA ARG A 236 16.45 17.60 -7.64
C ARG A 236 17.65 18.28 -8.32
N GLN A 237 17.36 19.11 -9.31
CA GLN A 237 18.38 19.87 -10.03
C GLN A 237 17.96 21.33 -10.21
N GLN A 238 18.94 22.23 -10.15
CA GLN A 238 18.75 23.65 -10.34
C GLN A 238 19.94 24.24 -11.09
N GLY A 239 19.67 25.15 -12.02
CA GLY A 239 20.75 25.84 -12.75
C GLY A 239 20.29 26.43 -14.08
N TYR A 240 21.23 27.07 -14.77
CA TYR A 240 20.94 27.81 -16.00
C TYR A 240 20.51 26.94 -17.17
N PHE A 241 20.79 25.63 -17.10
CA PHE A 241 20.24 24.65 -18.05
C PHE A 241 18.70 24.67 -18.06
N TYR A 242 18.07 24.87 -16.89
CA TYR A 242 16.62 24.92 -16.76
C TYR A 242 16.09 26.36 -16.85
N GLY A 243 16.76 27.29 -16.17
CA GLY A 243 16.38 28.70 -16.20
C GLY A 243 17.26 29.55 -15.28
N ARG A 244 17.45 30.80 -15.68
CA ARG A 244 18.06 31.81 -14.81
C ARG A 244 17.01 32.35 -13.83
N PRO A 245 17.42 32.88 -12.66
CA PRO A 245 16.52 33.64 -11.81
C PRO A 245 15.85 34.77 -12.59
N GLU A 246 14.52 34.80 -12.56
CA GLU A 246 13.71 35.79 -13.30
C GLU A 246 12.36 36.01 -12.61
N PRO A 247 11.58 37.05 -12.95
CA PRO A 247 10.24 37.23 -12.39
C PRO A 247 9.35 36.01 -12.64
N LEU A 248 8.46 35.70 -11.69
CA LEU A 248 7.65 34.46 -11.72
C LEU A 248 6.93 34.20 -13.06
N PRO A 249 6.27 35.20 -13.70
CA PRO A 249 5.59 34.94 -14.98
C PRO A 249 6.55 34.45 -16.07
N SER A 250 7.77 35.01 -16.13
CA SER A 250 8.80 34.62 -17.08
C SER A 250 9.35 33.22 -16.77
N ALA A 251 9.59 32.93 -15.49
CA ALA A 251 10.05 31.60 -15.05
C ALA A 251 9.06 30.51 -15.44
N LEU A 252 7.77 30.72 -15.19
CA LEU A 252 6.72 29.76 -15.53
C LEU A 252 6.52 29.63 -17.05
N ALA A 253 6.57 30.73 -17.80
CA ALA A 253 6.49 30.70 -19.26
C ALA A 253 7.61 29.86 -19.86
N ARG A 254 8.85 30.00 -19.36
CA ARG A 254 9.98 29.18 -19.79
C ARG A 254 9.78 27.70 -19.52
N MET A 255 9.21 27.33 -18.36
CA MET A 255 8.89 25.92 -18.06
C MET A 255 7.90 25.36 -19.06
N GLN A 256 6.88 26.14 -19.43
CA GLN A 256 5.90 25.74 -20.45
C GLN A 256 6.54 25.60 -21.84
N GLU A 257 7.41 26.53 -22.25
CA GLU A 257 8.17 26.47 -23.51
C GLU A 257 9.06 25.21 -23.60
N GLN A 258 9.61 24.77 -22.46
CA GLN A 258 10.39 23.54 -22.36
C GLN A 258 9.52 22.27 -22.24
N GLY A 259 8.19 22.39 -22.30
CA GLY A 259 7.26 21.26 -22.17
C GLY A 259 7.17 20.68 -20.75
N ARG A 260 7.57 21.43 -19.73
CA ARG A 260 7.56 20.99 -18.32
C ARG A 260 6.27 21.40 -17.63
N THR A 261 5.66 20.44 -16.94
CA THR A 261 4.51 20.65 -16.05
C THR A 261 4.96 20.96 -14.62
N THR A 262 4.05 21.48 -13.80
CA THR A 262 4.28 21.65 -12.36
C THR A 262 3.93 20.37 -11.62
N GLU A 263 4.86 19.86 -10.81
CA GLU A 263 4.65 18.71 -9.94
C GLU A 263 3.58 19.05 -8.91
N LEU A 264 2.45 18.33 -8.98
CA LEU A 264 1.35 18.51 -8.04
C LEU A 264 1.77 18.04 -6.64
N ARG A 265 1.28 18.73 -5.61
CA ARG A 265 1.62 18.47 -4.21
C ARG A 265 1.37 17.03 -3.74
N LYS A 266 0.34 16.34 -4.22
CA LYS A 266 0.12 14.90 -3.97
C LYS A 266 1.28 13.99 -4.38
N TRP A 267 2.16 14.45 -5.28
CA TRP A 267 3.27 13.67 -5.81
C TRP A 267 4.61 14.00 -5.16
N HIS A 268 4.69 15.04 -4.34
CA HIS A 268 5.96 15.49 -3.74
C HIS A 268 6.62 14.39 -2.93
N HIS A 269 5.88 13.79 -1.98
CA HIS A 269 6.40 12.68 -1.17
C HIS A 269 6.64 11.42 -2.01
N TYR A 270 5.73 11.12 -2.95
CA TYR A 270 5.83 9.96 -3.84
C TYR A 270 7.17 9.95 -4.61
N TYR A 271 7.53 11.08 -5.22
CA TYR A 271 8.79 11.20 -5.96
C TYR A 271 10.01 11.43 -5.05
N ASP A 272 9.83 11.90 -3.81
CA ASP A 272 10.90 11.89 -2.82
C ASP A 272 11.28 10.45 -2.43
N VAL A 273 10.29 9.57 -2.17
CA VAL A 273 10.54 8.13 -1.92
C VAL A 273 11.19 7.47 -3.13
N ALA A 274 10.69 7.77 -4.34
CA ALA A 274 11.29 7.28 -5.58
C ALA A 274 12.77 7.68 -5.74
N SER A 275 13.07 8.96 -5.51
CA SER A 275 14.44 9.48 -5.59
C SER A 275 15.35 8.87 -4.51
N ALA A 276 14.79 8.67 -3.31
CA ALA A 276 15.46 8.05 -2.18
C ALA A 276 15.69 6.54 -2.34
N ALA A 277 15.15 5.88 -3.37
CA ALA A 277 15.44 4.49 -3.69
C ALA A 277 16.60 4.31 -4.69
N ILE A 278 16.88 5.34 -5.48
CA ILE A 278 17.96 5.29 -6.49
C ILE A 278 19.31 5.42 -5.79
N ARG A 279 20.31 4.64 -6.18
CA ARG A 279 21.69 4.71 -5.67
C ARG A 279 22.67 4.59 -6.82
N ALA A 280 23.87 5.14 -6.67
CA ALA A 280 24.95 4.91 -7.63
C ALA A 280 25.54 3.50 -7.41
N THR A 281 24.85 2.49 -7.95
CA THR A 281 25.23 1.08 -7.83
C THR A 281 25.39 0.43 -9.20
N ASN A 282 26.26 -0.59 -9.26
CA ASN A 282 26.34 -1.51 -10.39
C ASN A 282 25.29 -2.64 -10.31
N GLN A 283 24.35 -2.56 -9.37
CA GLN A 283 23.28 -3.55 -9.30
C GLN A 283 22.29 -3.31 -10.45
N PRO A 284 21.76 -4.39 -11.07
CA PRO A 284 20.79 -4.25 -12.14
C PRO A 284 19.42 -3.97 -11.54
N LEU A 285 19.17 -2.69 -11.24
CA LEU A 285 17.96 -2.18 -10.61
C LEU A 285 17.16 -1.32 -11.58
N ALA A 286 15.84 -1.43 -11.49
CA ALA A 286 14.92 -0.50 -12.12
C ALA A 286 13.80 -0.10 -11.15
N LEU A 287 13.29 1.11 -11.36
CA LEU A 287 12.19 1.68 -10.59
C LEU A 287 11.00 1.86 -11.52
N PHE A 288 9.87 1.29 -11.13
CA PHE A 288 8.63 1.38 -11.89
C PHE A 288 7.57 2.17 -11.14
N GLU A 289 6.73 2.83 -11.92
CA GLU A 289 5.43 3.29 -11.51
C GLU A 289 4.38 2.32 -12.07
N PHE A 290 3.51 1.79 -11.22
CA PHE A 290 2.38 0.96 -11.62
C PHE A 290 1.07 1.70 -11.38
N TYR A 291 0.34 2.01 -12.43
CA TYR A 291 -0.97 2.67 -12.36
C TYR A 291 -1.79 2.33 -13.61
N ASP A 292 -3.13 2.45 -13.55
CA ASP A 292 -4.04 2.09 -14.65
C ASP A 292 -3.73 0.72 -15.26
N ASP A 293 -3.44 -0.26 -14.39
CA ASP A 293 -3.03 -1.59 -14.77
C ASP A 293 -1.84 -1.60 -15.76
N SER A 294 -0.91 -0.66 -15.67
CA SER A 294 0.24 -0.53 -16.59
C SER A 294 1.53 -0.21 -15.82
N VAL A 295 2.66 -0.72 -16.33
CA VAL A 295 4.02 -0.54 -15.80
C VAL A 295 4.74 0.54 -16.59
N HIS A 296 5.24 1.56 -15.88
CA HIS A 296 5.98 2.67 -16.45
C HIS A 296 7.37 2.75 -15.81
N TYR A 297 8.42 2.82 -16.62
CA TYR A 297 9.79 2.95 -16.12
C TYR A 297 10.05 4.39 -15.66
N LEU A 298 10.41 4.58 -14.40
CA LEU A 298 10.92 5.85 -13.87
C LEU A 298 12.45 5.91 -13.95
N TYR A 299 13.11 4.78 -13.70
CA TYR A 299 14.57 4.70 -13.69
C TYR A 299 15.06 3.27 -13.99
N ALA A 300 16.23 3.15 -14.60
CA ALA A 300 16.91 1.87 -14.79
C ALA A 300 18.43 2.08 -14.85
N THR A 301 19.17 1.35 -14.03
CA THR A 301 20.64 1.41 -14.00
C THR A 301 21.23 0.90 -15.33
N PRO A 302 22.46 1.31 -15.70
CA PRO A 302 23.16 0.74 -16.85
C PRO A 302 23.24 -0.79 -16.79
N ALA A 303 23.54 -1.35 -15.60
CA ALA A 303 23.57 -2.78 -15.37
C ALA A 303 22.21 -3.46 -15.66
N TYR A 304 21.09 -2.84 -15.28
CA TYR A 304 19.75 -3.38 -15.61
C TYR A 304 19.52 -3.43 -17.12
N ARG A 305 19.93 -2.38 -17.85
CA ARG A 305 19.82 -2.32 -19.31
C ARG A 305 20.68 -3.38 -19.98
N GLU A 306 21.90 -3.61 -19.50
CA GLU A 306 22.78 -4.68 -19.99
C GLU A 306 22.16 -6.06 -19.77
N GLN A 307 21.57 -6.30 -18.59
CA GLN A 307 20.88 -7.55 -18.29
C GLN A 307 19.66 -7.77 -19.20
N LEU A 308 18.86 -6.74 -19.49
CA LEU A 308 17.78 -6.84 -20.47
C LEU A 308 18.28 -7.09 -21.89
N MET A 309 19.34 -6.39 -22.32
CA MET A 309 19.91 -6.58 -23.66
C MET A 309 20.42 -8.01 -23.84
N SER A 310 20.94 -8.62 -22.77
CA SER A 310 21.39 -10.01 -22.76
C SER A 310 20.27 -11.02 -23.08
N THR A 311 19.00 -10.66 -22.86
CA THR A 311 17.82 -11.48 -23.15
C THR A 311 17.14 -11.13 -24.47
N GLY A 312 17.67 -10.13 -25.20
CA GLY A 312 17.14 -9.65 -26.48
C GLY A 312 16.14 -8.50 -26.36
N TYR A 313 15.95 -7.93 -25.17
CA TYR A 313 15.06 -6.80 -24.93
C TYR A 313 15.84 -5.50 -24.70
N ASP A 314 15.37 -4.41 -25.29
CA ASP A 314 15.68 -3.07 -24.82
C ASP A 314 14.58 -2.62 -23.84
N LEU A 315 14.77 -1.47 -23.16
CA LEU A 315 13.78 -0.97 -22.20
C LEU A 315 12.41 -0.73 -22.82
N THR A 316 12.36 -0.27 -24.07
CA THR A 316 11.10 0.01 -24.78
C THR A 316 10.35 -1.29 -25.04
N LYS A 317 11.02 -2.31 -25.57
CA LYS A 317 10.44 -3.65 -25.78
C LYS A 317 10.03 -4.30 -24.47
N ALA A 318 10.84 -4.17 -23.42
CA ALA A 318 10.52 -4.71 -22.10
C ALA A 318 9.26 -4.02 -21.53
N SER A 319 9.16 -2.70 -21.63
CA SER A 319 7.96 -1.95 -21.23
C SER A 319 6.73 -2.37 -22.03
N THR A 320 6.84 -2.50 -23.35
CA THR A 320 5.74 -3.00 -24.19
C THR A 320 5.34 -4.42 -23.76
N ALA A 321 6.28 -5.33 -23.55
CA ALA A 321 6.00 -6.72 -23.16
C ALA A 321 5.34 -6.83 -21.78
N LEU A 322 5.72 -6.00 -20.82
CA LEU A 322 5.10 -5.94 -19.49
C LEU A 322 3.65 -5.43 -19.54
N ASN A 323 3.32 -4.62 -20.55
CA ASN A 323 2.01 -3.99 -20.72
C ASN A 323 1.12 -4.65 -21.78
N ASP A 324 1.65 -5.58 -22.56
CA ASP A 324 0.92 -6.24 -23.64
C ASP A 324 0.16 -7.48 -23.15
N ALA A 325 -1.16 -7.35 -23.01
CA ALA A 325 -2.04 -8.45 -22.63
C ALA A 325 -2.04 -9.63 -23.64
N THR A 326 -1.52 -9.43 -24.86
CA THR A 326 -1.41 -10.48 -25.89
C THR A 326 -0.16 -11.34 -25.74
N ASN A 327 0.79 -10.96 -24.86
CA ASN A 327 1.92 -11.78 -24.44
C ASN A 327 1.67 -12.32 -23.01
N PRO A 328 0.99 -13.48 -22.85
CA PRO A 328 0.48 -13.91 -21.56
C PRO A 328 1.60 -14.20 -20.57
N PHE A 329 2.79 -14.57 -21.06
CA PHE A 329 3.88 -14.99 -20.19
C PHE A 329 4.43 -13.83 -19.36
N PHE A 330 4.82 -12.71 -19.97
CA PHE A 330 5.35 -11.57 -19.20
C PHE A 330 4.27 -10.81 -18.46
N TYR A 331 3.13 -10.58 -19.13
CA TYR A 331 2.02 -9.80 -18.60
C TYR A 331 1.35 -10.47 -17.38
N GLN A 332 1.01 -11.76 -17.46
CA GLN A 332 0.32 -12.44 -16.35
C GLN A 332 1.28 -12.74 -15.19
N ASN A 333 2.48 -13.22 -15.50
CA ASN A 333 3.47 -13.55 -14.48
C ASN A 333 3.86 -12.30 -13.67
N PHE A 334 4.23 -11.20 -14.33
CA PHE A 334 4.59 -9.97 -13.62
C PHE A 334 3.46 -9.49 -12.71
N ARG A 335 2.20 -9.51 -13.18
CA ARG A 335 1.04 -9.09 -12.37
C ARG A 335 0.81 -9.99 -11.16
N GLU A 336 0.89 -11.30 -11.34
CA GLU A 336 0.76 -12.23 -10.21
C GLU A 336 1.85 -11.97 -9.16
N PHE A 337 3.09 -11.75 -9.58
CA PHE A 337 4.18 -11.42 -8.65
C PHE A 337 4.05 -10.04 -8.02
N PHE A 338 3.61 -9.05 -8.78
CA PHE A 338 3.31 -7.72 -8.25
C PHE A 338 2.21 -7.79 -7.18
N LEU A 339 1.11 -8.50 -7.45
CA LEU A 339 0.02 -8.68 -6.49
C LEU A 339 0.49 -9.44 -5.25
N GLN A 340 1.38 -10.42 -5.40
CA GLN A 340 2.00 -11.13 -4.27
C GLN A 340 2.88 -10.20 -3.43
N ALA A 341 3.80 -9.46 -4.05
CA ALA A 341 4.67 -8.51 -3.36
C ALA A 341 3.87 -7.41 -2.65
N ARG A 342 2.76 -6.97 -3.26
CA ARG A 342 1.83 -6.03 -2.67
C ARG A 342 1.08 -6.61 -1.47
N ALA A 343 0.69 -7.88 -1.52
CA ALA A 343 0.02 -8.53 -0.40
C ALA A 343 0.97 -8.87 0.76
N SER A 344 2.20 -9.30 0.46
CA SER A 344 3.19 -9.68 1.47
C SER A 344 3.91 -8.48 2.09
N GLN A 345 4.00 -7.34 1.37
CA GLN A 345 4.81 -6.18 1.75
C GLN A 345 6.30 -6.54 1.97
N GLN A 346 6.76 -7.63 1.35
CA GLN A 346 8.13 -8.12 1.42
C GLN A 346 8.74 -8.20 0.01
N THR A 347 10.07 -8.30 -0.06
CA THR A 347 10.76 -8.53 -1.33
C THR A 347 10.48 -9.95 -1.83
N GLU A 348 9.75 -10.04 -2.93
CA GLU A 348 9.48 -11.31 -3.60
C GLU A 348 10.56 -11.61 -4.64
N THR A 349 10.93 -12.88 -4.79
CA THR A 349 11.92 -13.33 -5.78
C THR A 349 11.27 -14.34 -6.72
N TYR A 350 11.45 -14.14 -8.02
CA TYR A 350 10.90 -14.96 -9.09
C TYR A 350 11.99 -15.38 -10.08
N PHE A 351 11.86 -16.58 -10.64
CA PHE A 351 12.76 -17.12 -11.65
C PHE A 351 11.98 -17.53 -12.89
N TYR A 352 12.47 -17.17 -14.07
CA TYR A 352 11.94 -17.65 -15.34
C TYR A 352 13.05 -17.90 -16.36
N VAL A 353 12.70 -18.58 -17.44
CA VAL A 353 13.61 -18.85 -18.56
C VAL A 353 13.13 -18.09 -19.77
N GLU A 354 14.01 -17.26 -20.35
CA GLU A 354 13.75 -16.51 -21.58
C GLU A 354 14.88 -16.76 -22.57
N ASN A 355 14.55 -17.17 -23.80
CA ASN A 355 15.53 -17.45 -24.85
C ASN A 355 16.68 -18.40 -24.42
N GLY A 356 16.42 -19.31 -23.47
CA GLY A 356 17.41 -20.23 -22.92
C GLY A 356 18.30 -19.67 -21.81
N SER A 357 18.05 -18.44 -21.35
CA SER A 357 18.73 -17.81 -20.21
C SER A 357 17.86 -17.84 -18.94
N TYR A 358 18.46 -18.11 -17.78
CA TYR A 358 17.81 -18.11 -16.47
C TYR A 358 17.80 -16.70 -15.91
N ILE A 359 16.61 -16.13 -15.72
CA ILE A 359 16.42 -14.78 -15.23
C ILE A 359 15.84 -14.82 -13.83
N LEU A 360 16.50 -14.16 -12.89
CA LEU A 360 16.00 -13.86 -11.56
C LEU A 360 15.46 -12.43 -11.54
N VAL A 361 14.24 -12.27 -11.06
CA VAL A 361 13.62 -10.97 -10.80
C VAL A 361 13.30 -10.85 -9.33
N ARG A 362 13.67 -9.74 -8.70
CA ARG A 362 13.14 -9.36 -7.38
C ARG A 362 12.21 -8.17 -7.52
N ILE A 363 11.17 -8.14 -6.70
CA ILE A 363 10.17 -7.07 -6.68
C ILE A 363 9.94 -6.65 -5.22
N SER A 364 9.98 -5.35 -4.95
CA SER A 364 9.61 -4.76 -3.67
C SER A 364 8.69 -3.57 -3.89
N ILE A 365 7.61 -3.49 -3.12
CA ILE A 365 6.72 -2.31 -3.11
C ILE A 365 7.32 -1.27 -2.17
N LEU A 366 7.60 -0.08 -2.69
CA LEU A 366 8.20 1.01 -1.91
C LEU A 366 7.14 1.92 -1.29
N TYR A 367 6.12 2.28 -2.07
CA TYR A 367 5.10 3.23 -1.64
C TYR A 367 3.85 3.13 -2.51
N GLU A 368 2.67 3.35 -1.93
CA GLU A 368 1.40 3.39 -2.67
C GLU A 368 0.65 4.68 -2.34
N ALA A 369 0.31 5.45 -3.36
CA ALA A 369 -0.53 6.64 -3.19
C ALA A 369 -1.30 6.97 -4.47
N ASN A 370 -2.53 7.47 -4.31
CA ASN A 370 -3.34 7.99 -5.42
C ASN A 370 -3.58 7.01 -6.58
N GLY A 371 -3.62 5.70 -6.30
CA GLY A 371 -3.77 4.64 -7.30
C GLY A 371 -2.49 4.28 -8.04
N HIS A 372 -1.36 4.86 -7.65
CA HIS A 372 -0.03 4.54 -8.15
C HIS A 372 0.74 3.73 -7.12
N THR A 373 1.47 2.73 -7.58
CA THR A 373 2.36 1.92 -6.76
C THR A 373 3.79 2.06 -7.27
N LEU A 374 4.70 2.44 -6.38
CA LEU A 374 6.12 2.55 -6.65
C LEU A 374 6.79 1.20 -6.41
N VAL A 375 7.45 0.66 -7.43
CA VAL A 375 8.01 -0.69 -7.41
C VAL A 375 9.50 -0.64 -7.69
N LEU A 376 10.31 -1.18 -6.78
CA LEU A 376 11.72 -1.44 -7.02
C LEU A 376 11.89 -2.87 -7.54
N THR A 377 12.56 -3.02 -8.67
CA THR A 377 12.89 -4.33 -9.22
C THR A 377 14.38 -4.52 -9.43
N GLU A 378 14.81 -5.77 -9.27
CA GLU A 378 16.14 -6.24 -9.66
C GLU A 378 15.97 -7.31 -10.74
N CYS A 379 16.81 -7.31 -11.78
CA CYS A 379 16.79 -8.34 -12.84
C CYS A 379 18.20 -8.86 -13.13
N ARG A 380 18.43 -10.16 -12.98
CA ARG A 380 19.73 -10.81 -13.20
C ARG A 380 19.63 -12.01 -14.12
N ASN A 381 20.51 -12.09 -15.12
CA ASN A 381 20.72 -13.27 -15.95
C ASN A 381 21.75 -14.19 -15.30
N ILE A 382 21.26 -15.19 -14.56
CA ILE A 382 22.08 -16.16 -13.85
C ILE A 382 22.84 -17.06 -14.84
N SER A 383 22.36 -17.26 -16.08
CA SER A 383 23.08 -18.06 -17.09
C SER A 383 24.42 -17.45 -17.49
N GLN A 384 24.63 -16.16 -17.28
CA GLN A 384 25.88 -15.47 -17.64
C GLN A 384 26.85 -15.33 -16.46
N ASP A 385 26.35 -15.40 -15.22
CA ASP A 385 27.14 -15.26 -13.99
C ASP A 385 27.95 -16.53 -13.63
N THR A 386 27.67 -17.68 -14.25
CA THR A 386 28.40 -18.94 -14.03
C THR A 386 29.41 -19.27 -15.14
N LEU A 387 30.68 -19.34 -14.74
CA LEU A 387 31.83 -19.84 -15.50
C LEU A 387 31.55 -21.11 -16.34
N HIS A 388 31.35 -20.91 -17.64
CA HIS A 388 31.95 -21.60 -18.79
C HIS A 388 32.03 -23.15 -18.98
N LEU A 389 31.57 -24.09 -18.13
CA LEU A 389 32.00 -25.51 -18.35
C LEU A 389 31.02 -26.70 -18.44
N GLU A 390 29.70 -26.62 -18.25
CA GLU A 390 28.86 -27.86 -18.29
C GLU A 390 27.51 -27.80 -19.06
N HIS A 391 27.19 -26.70 -19.74
CA HIS A 391 25.79 -26.45 -20.17
C HIS A 391 25.30 -27.19 -21.44
N GLN A 392 26.14 -27.54 -22.42
CA GLN A 392 25.60 -27.98 -23.73
C GLN A 392 24.97 -29.39 -23.75
N LYS A 393 25.29 -30.28 -22.80
CA LYS A 393 24.65 -31.61 -22.69
C LYS A 393 23.51 -31.67 -21.68
N LEU A 394 23.48 -30.76 -20.69
CA LEU A 394 22.47 -30.70 -19.64
C LEU A 394 21.20 -29.95 -20.11
N ASP A 395 21.36 -28.92 -20.94
CA ASP A 395 20.27 -28.03 -21.37
C ASP A 395 19.20 -28.73 -22.22
N ARG A 396 19.58 -29.75 -23.02
CA ARG A 396 18.62 -30.51 -23.83
C ARG A 396 17.74 -31.43 -23.00
N ASN A 397 18.25 -31.97 -21.89
CA ASN A 397 17.54 -32.95 -21.06
C ASN A 397 16.72 -32.28 -19.93
N LEU A 398 17.20 -31.15 -19.39
CA LEU A 398 16.46 -30.36 -18.40
C LEU A 398 15.17 -29.76 -18.98
N ARG A 399 15.18 -29.36 -20.26
CA ARG A 399 13.96 -28.90 -20.96
C ARG A 399 12.85 -29.95 -20.95
N TYR A 400 13.13 -31.25 -21.05
CA TYR A 400 12.07 -32.27 -20.97
C TYR A 400 11.52 -32.43 -19.55
N LEU A 401 12.34 -32.20 -18.52
CA LEU A 401 11.89 -32.26 -17.12
C LEU A 401 10.97 -31.08 -16.77
N TYR A 402 11.25 -29.90 -17.30
CA TYR A 402 10.41 -28.70 -17.11
C TYR A 402 8.99 -28.82 -17.68
N TRP A 403 8.79 -29.75 -18.63
CA TRP A 403 7.50 -29.96 -19.30
C TRP A 403 6.67 -31.07 -18.65
N LEU A 404 7.29 -31.91 -17.81
CA LEU A 404 6.69 -33.10 -17.21
C LEU A 404 6.44 -32.96 -15.70
N PHE A 405 7.15 -32.06 -15.01
CA PHE A 405 7.13 -31.96 -13.55
C PHE A 405 6.75 -30.55 -13.07
N GLU A 406 5.85 -30.49 -12.09
CA GLU A 406 5.40 -29.29 -11.39
C GLU A 406 6.49 -28.75 -10.45
N TYR A 407 7.23 -29.66 -9.79
CA TYR A 407 8.37 -29.30 -8.95
C TYR A 407 9.58 -30.20 -9.23
N VAL A 408 10.78 -29.60 -9.25
CA VAL A 408 12.07 -30.28 -9.30
C VAL A 408 12.98 -29.69 -8.23
N HIS A 409 13.45 -30.51 -7.31
CA HIS A 409 14.36 -30.09 -6.23
C HIS A 409 15.61 -30.96 -6.18
N ILE A 410 16.76 -30.35 -5.89
CA ILE A 410 17.95 -31.05 -5.41
C ILE A 410 17.91 -31.07 -3.88
N VAL A 411 18.12 -32.25 -3.32
CA VAL A 411 18.24 -32.48 -1.89
C VAL A 411 19.69 -32.85 -1.60
N ASN A 412 20.37 -32.03 -0.81
CA ASN A 412 21.74 -32.27 -0.35
C ASN A 412 21.73 -32.69 1.12
N PHE A 413 22.03 -33.96 1.39
CA PHE A 413 22.00 -34.51 2.75
C PHE A 413 23.20 -34.08 3.60
N ALA A 414 24.33 -33.71 3.00
CA ALA A 414 25.51 -33.28 3.74
C ALA A 414 25.35 -31.85 4.27
N GLU A 415 24.66 -31.00 3.51
CA GLU A 415 24.35 -29.61 3.87
C GLU A 415 22.99 -29.47 4.57
N ASP A 416 22.25 -30.56 4.73
CA ASP A 416 20.86 -30.58 5.22
C ASP A 416 19.98 -29.52 4.51
N SER A 417 20.08 -29.45 3.19
CA SER A 417 19.41 -28.43 2.38
C SER A 417 18.56 -28.99 1.23
N ILE A 418 17.42 -28.36 0.96
CA ILE A 418 16.63 -28.55 -0.27
C ILE A 418 16.73 -27.27 -1.11
N GLU A 419 17.08 -27.42 -2.37
CA GLU A 419 17.20 -26.35 -3.34
C GLU A 419 16.28 -26.62 -4.53
N PRO A 420 15.30 -25.75 -4.82
CA PRO A 420 14.47 -25.90 -6.01
C PRO A 420 15.30 -25.64 -7.26
N LEU A 421 15.31 -26.60 -8.19
CA LEU A 421 15.81 -26.39 -9.55
C LEU A 421 14.75 -25.76 -10.46
N PHE A 422 13.47 -26.04 -10.20
CA PHE A 422 12.35 -25.59 -11.04
C PHE A 422 10.99 -25.73 -10.33
N ILE A 423 10.10 -24.74 -10.50
CA ILE A 423 8.72 -24.74 -9.99
C ILE A 423 7.80 -24.14 -11.08
N HIS A 424 6.93 -24.95 -11.67
CA HIS A 424 5.92 -24.50 -12.63
C HIS A 424 4.59 -24.37 -11.89
N THR A 425 4.21 -23.13 -11.56
CA THR A 425 2.96 -22.74 -10.88
C THR A 425 2.77 -23.30 -9.46
N SER A 426 2.54 -22.42 -8.48
CA SER A 426 1.85 -22.82 -7.26
C SER A 426 1.01 -21.68 -6.71
N PRO A 427 -0.29 -21.92 -6.47
CA PRO A 427 -1.11 -20.98 -5.76
C PRO A 427 -1.03 -21.17 -4.22
N LEU A 428 -0.01 -21.86 -3.68
CA LEU A 428 0.21 -21.96 -2.22
C LEU A 428 1.63 -21.62 -1.74
N HIS A 429 1.68 -21.04 -0.54
CA HIS A 429 2.87 -20.91 0.31
C HIS A 429 3.46 -22.29 0.61
N THR A 430 4.44 -22.71 -0.17
CA THR A 430 5.29 -23.85 0.18
C THR A 430 6.66 -23.30 0.58
N PRO A 431 7.22 -23.65 1.74
CA PRO A 431 8.49 -23.08 2.24
C PRO A 431 9.74 -23.47 1.43
N LEU A 432 9.59 -24.22 0.33
CA LEU A 432 10.66 -24.77 -0.51
C LEU A 432 10.96 -23.94 -1.78
N ARG A 433 10.57 -22.64 -1.83
CA ARG A 433 10.78 -21.76 -3.00
C ARG A 433 12.18 -21.15 -3.09
N GLN A 434 12.97 -21.27 -2.03
CA GLN A 434 14.37 -20.86 -1.96
C GLN A 434 15.18 -22.00 -1.34
N LYS A 435 16.52 -21.95 -1.43
CA LYS A 435 17.37 -22.92 -0.72
C LYS A 435 17.06 -22.84 0.77
N CYS A 436 16.56 -23.93 1.32
CA CYS A 436 16.16 -24.01 2.71
C CYS A 436 16.96 -25.10 3.42
N TYR A 437 17.19 -24.91 4.71
CA TYR A 437 17.94 -25.82 5.57
C TYR A 437 17.00 -26.51 6.57
N GLY A 438 17.38 -27.67 7.09
CA GLY A 438 16.53 -28.43 8.01
C GLY A 438 15.53 -29.32 7.28
N ILE A 439 16.03 -30.26 6.45
CA ILE A 439 15.19 -31.10 5.57
C ILE A 439 14.08 -31.81 6.36
N ARG A 440 14.41 -32.30 7.56
CA ARG A 440 13.47 -33.01 8.44
C ARG A 440 12.29 -32.13 8.85
N GLN A 441 12.57 -30.89 9.23
CA GLN A 441 11.53 -29.94 9.65
C GLN A 441 10.67 -29.54 8.47
N GLN A 442 11.29 -29.23 7.32
CA GLN A 442 10.57 -28.87 6.10
C GLN A 442 9.61 -29.98 5.64
N LEU A 443 10.08 -31.22 5.61
CA LEU A 443 9.26 -32.37 5.26
C LEU A 443 8.17 -32.64 6.31
N HIS A 444 8.42 -32.34 7.58
CA HIS A 444 7.41 -32.41 8.63
C HIS A 444 6.32 -31.36 8.40
N ASP A 445 6.69 -30.11 8.12
CA ASP A 445 5.74 -29.02 7.89
C ASP A 445 4.88 -29.28 6.65
N VAL A 446 5.50 -29.74 5.54
CA VAL A 446 4.79 -30.18 4.34
C VAL A 446 3.84 -31.33 4.66
N CYS A 447 4.29 -32.31 5.43
CA CYS A 447 3.47 -33.44 5.85
C CYS A 447 2.25 -32.99 6.67
N GLU A 448 2.43 -32.10 7.66
CA GLU A 448 1.34 -31.67 8.54
C GLU A 448 0.36 -30.69 7.91
N HIS A 449 0.82 -29.82 7.00
CA HIS A 449 0.00 -28.70 6.51
C HIS A 449 -0.45 -28.87 5.06
N ILE A 450 0.28 -29.64 4.25
CA ILE A 450 0.06 -29.72 2.81
C ILE A 450 -0.44 -31.10 2.38
N ILE A 451 0.10 -32.17 2.99
CA ILE A 451 -0.30 -33.55 2.69
C ILE A 451 -1.60 -33.90 3.42
N TYR A 452 -2.54 -34.47 2.67
CA TYR A 452 -3.80 -34.98 3.20
C TYR A 452 -3.55 -35.96 4.36
N GLU A 453 -4.32 -35.86 5.44
CA GLU A 453 -4.02 -36.51 6.73
C GLU A 453 -3.77 -38.03 6.61
N GLU A 454 -4.55 -38.74 5.81
CA GLU A 454 -4.39 -40.19 5.58
C GLU A 454 -3.10 -40.56 4.84
N ASP A 455 -2.55 -39.64 4.05
CA ASP A 455 -1.34 -39.84 3.27
C ASP A 455 -0.07 -39.57 4.09
N ARG A 456 -0.18 -38.86 5.23
CA ARG A 456 0.94 -38.44 6.08
C ARG A 456 1.84 -39.58 6.55
N PRO A 457 1.35 -40.71 7.08
CA PRO A 457 2.22 -41.80 7.52
C PRO A 457 3.03 -42.40 6.36
N ARG A 458 2.41 -42.49 5.18
CA ARG A 458 3.06 -42.98 3.95
C ARG A 458 4.08 -41.97 3.43
N PHE A 459 3.79 -40.67 3.50
CA PHE A 459 4.70 -39.59 3.14
C PHE A 459 5.93 -39.54 4.04
N ARG A 460 5.75 -39.61 5.37
CA ARG A 460 6.87 -39.69 6.33
C ARG A 460 7.75 -40.91 6.07
N ARG A 461 7.13 -42.07 5.81
CA ARG A 461 7.87 -43.27 5.43
C ARG A 461 8.61 -43.04 4.12
N PHE A 462 7.99 -42.48 3.08
CA PHE A 462 8.60 -42.23 1.78
C PHE A 462 9.86 -41.37 1.91
N TYR A 463 9.81 -40.27 2.68
CA TYR A 463 10.92 -39.36 2.91
C TYR A 463 11.82 -39.69 4.12
N GLU A 464 11.74 -40.89 4.70
CA GLU A 464 12.58 -41.31 5.83
C GLU A 464 14.07 -41.31 5.47
N LEU A 465 14.79 -40.26 5.90
CA LEU A 465 16.15 -39.94 5.45
C LEU A 465 17.17 -41.03 5.84
N SER A 466 16.98 -41.67 6.99
CA SER A 466 17.88 -42.72 7.50
C SER A 466 17.96 -43.95 6.59
N THR A 467 16.92 -44.19 5.79
CA THR A 467 16.80 -45.38 4.94
C THR A 467 16.60 -45.04 3.46
N ILE A 468 16.51 -43.77 3.10
CA ILE A 468 16.13 -43.32 1.74
C ILE A 468 17.09 -43.79 0.66
N VAL A 469 18.40 -43.68 0.89
CA VAL A 469 19.44 -44.09 -0.05
C VAL A 469 19.39 -45.60 -0.30
N SER A 470 19.39 -46.41 0.77
CA SER A 470 19.32 -47.88 0.65
C SER A 470 18.02 -48.35 -0.02
N ARG A 471 16.91 -47.65 0.19
CA ARG A 471 15.62 -47.98 -0.44
C ARG A 471 15.60 -47.62 -1.92
N ILE A 472 16.24 -46.53 -2.32
CA ILE A 472 16.42 -46.18 -3.75
C ILE A 472 17.30 -47.22 -4.43
N GLU A 473 18.44 -47.60 -3.84
CA GLU A 473 19.36 -48.61 -4.42
C GLU A 473 18.72 -50.01 -4.54
N LYS A 474 17.79 -50.36 -3.63
CA LYS A 474 17.05 -51.63 -3.67
C LYS A 474 15.77 -51.58 -4.54
N SER A 475 15.38 -50.40 -5.01
CA SER A 475 14.17 -50.22 -5.81
C SER A 475 14.41 -50.59 -7.28
N PRO A 476 13.41 -51.15 -7.99
CA PRO A 476 13.51 -51.37 -9.42
C PRO A 476 13.74 -50.03 -10.15
N HIS A 477 14.79 -49.96 -10.96
CA HIS A 477 15.24 -48.76 -11.69
C HIS A 477 15.86 -47.64 -10.85
N ASN A 478 16.32 -47.92 -9.61
CA ASN A 478 17.02 -46.95 -8.75
C ASN A 478 16.23 -45.65 -8.49
N ARG A 479 14.91 -45.77 -8.27
CA ARG A 479 14.03 -44.65 -7.92
C ARG A 479 12.87 -45.09 -7.02
N LEU A 480 12.49 -44.22 -6.09
CA LEU A 480 11.26 -44.37 -5.31
C LEU A 480 10.16 -43.52 -5.95
N VAL A 481 8.98 -44.09 -6.14
CA VAL A 481 7.82 -43.38 -6.66
C VAL A 481 6.63 -43.65 -5.75
N ASP A 482 5.92 -42.59 -5.34
CA ASP A 482 4.68 -42.70 -4.58
C ASP A 482 3.77 -41.50 -4.90
N ARG A 483 2.50 -41.58 -4.53
CA ARG A 483 1.48 -40.58 -4.89
C ARG A 483 0.78 -40.06 -3.65
N PHE A 484 0.69 -38.74 -3.55
CA PHE A 484 0.12 -38.08 -2.38
C PHE A 484 -0.88 -37.02 -2.82
N ARG A 485 -1.94 -36.85 -2.02
CA ARG A 485 -2.89 -35.76 -2.18
C ARG A 485 -2.33 -34.50 -1.51
N LEU A 486 -2.20 -33.43 -2.29
CA LEU A 486 -1.75 -32.12 -1.81
C LEU A 486 -2.90 -31.14 -1.86
N ILE A 487 -3.06 -30.35 -0.81
CA ILE A 487 -3.99 -29.22 -0.80
C ILE A 487 -3.58 -28.18 -1.85
N ASP A 488 -4.55 -27.57 -2.52
CA ASP A 488 -4.38 -26.43 -3.43
C ASP A 488 -4.88 -25.13 -2.78
N ALA A 489 -4.70 -24.01 -3.46
CA ALA A 489 -5.05 -22.67 -2.95
C ALA A 489 -6.54 -22.46 -2.65
N HIS A 490 -7.38 -23.32 -3.24
CA HIS A 490 -8.82 -23.30 -3.04
C HIS A 490 -9.25 -24.30 -1.97
N GLY A 491 -8.30 -24.94 -1.27
CA GLY A 491 -8.53 -25.91 -0.21
C GLY A 491 -8.85 -27.33 -0.71
N ASN A 492 -8.70 -27.60 -2.01
CA ASN A 492 -8.98 -28.93 -2.58
C ASN A 492 -7.72 -29.79 -2.61
N TYR A 493 -7.89 -31.09 -2.39
CA TYR A 493 -6.77 -32.04 -2.41
C TYR A 493 -6.69 -32.75 -3.76
N ASN A 494 -5.64 -32.49 -4.55
CA ASN A 494 -5.42 -33.14 -5.86
C ASN A 494 -4.19 -34.06 -5.85
N TRP A 495 -4.17 -35.05 -6.74
CA TRP A 495 -3.12 -36.07 -6.77
C TRP A 495 -1.84 -35.61 -7.45
N ARG A 496 -0.71 -35.77 -6.76
CA ARG A 496 0.62 -35.60 -7.34
C ARG A 496 1.44 -36.87 -7.22
N SER A 497 2.24 -37.16 -8.23
CA SER A 497 3.23 -38.23 -8.24
C SER A 497 4.58 -37.68 -7.83
N PHE A 498 5.18 -38.25 -6.79
CA PHE A 498 6.52 -37.92 -6.30
C PHE A 498 7.50 -38.99 -6.76
N THR A 499 8.65 -38.58 -7.27
CA THR A 499 9.74 -39.47 -7.69
C THR A 499 11.04 -39.00 -7.07
N LEU A 500 11.73 -39.89 -6.37
CA LEU A 500 13.05 -39.66 -5.78
C LEU A 500 14.09 -40.55 -6.44
N MET A 501 15.23 -39.97 -6.80
CA MET A 501 16.34 -40.70 -7.41
C MET A 501 17.69 -40.12 -7.01
N LEU A 502 18.74 -40.95 -7.01
CA LEU A 502 20.10 -40.50 -6.73
C LEU A 502 20.73 -39.85 -7.97
N VAL A 503 21.48 -38.77 -7.76
CA VAL A 503 22.27 -38.15 -8.83
C VAL A 503 23.56 -38.96 -9.04
N PRO A 504 23.86 -39.47 -10.26
CA PRO A 504 25.08 -40.25 -10.50
C PRO A 504 26.35 -39.43 -10.21
N ASN A 505 27.44 -40.08 -9.79
CA ASN A 505 28.77 -39.49 -9.54
C ASN A 505 28.85 -38.38 -8.47
N SER A 506 27.79 -38.18 -7.68
CA SER A 506 27.72 -37.16 -6.61
C SER A 506 28.11 -37.66 -5.21
N GLY A 507 28.67 -38.88 -5.11
CA GLY A 507 29.14 -39.44 -3.84
C GLY A 507 28.03 -39.76 -2.82
N SER A 508 26.88 -40.27 -3.29
CA SER A 508 25.72 -40.71 -2.47
C SER A 508 25.04 -39.61 -1.63
N ARG A 509 25.33 -38.34 -1.91
CA ARG A 509 24.91 -37.19 -1.06
C ARG A 509 23.89 -36.27 -1.71
N LEU A 510 23.66 -36.37 -3.03
CA LEU A 510 22.66 -35.58 -3.76
C LEU A 510 21.52 -36.46 -4.28
N LEU A 511 20.29 -36.01 -4.03
CA LEU A 511 19.06 -36.67 -4.45
C LEU A 511 18.18 -35.68 -5.23
N LEU A 512 17.57 -36.16 -6.31
CA LEU A 512 16.63 -35.40 -7.11
C LEU A 512 15.20 -35.79 -6.70
N SER A 513 14.39 -34.79 -6.35
CA SER A 513 12.96 -34.93 -6.05
C SER A 513 12.12 -34.29 -7.15
N LEU A 514 11.27 -35.08 -7.78
CA LEU A 514 10.42 -34.69 -8.90
C LEU A 514 8.94 -34.86 -8.51
N VAL A 515 8.11 -33.87 -8.80
CA VAL A 515 6.68 -33.90 -8.48
C VAL A 515 5.88 -33.53 -9.72
N GLN A 516 4.84 -34.31 -10.04
CA GLN A 516 3.99 -34.12 -11.23
C GLN A 516 2.51 -34.21 -10.86
N CYS A 517 1.65 -33.35 -11.43
CA CYS A 517 0.20 -33.45 -11.29
C CYS A 517 -0.38 -34.60 -12.12
N ILE A 518 -1.30 -35.39 -11.54
CA ILE A 518 -1.87 -36.59 -12.19
C ILE A 518 -3.20 -36.27 -12.90
N ASP A 519 -3.90 -35.21 -12.47
CA ASP A 519 -5.29 -34.92 -12.86
C ASP A 519 -5.42 -33.90 -14.02
N GLU A 520 -4.32 -33.51 -14.67
CA GLU A 520 -4.35 -32.52 -15.75
C GLU A 520 -4.88 -33.16 -17.06
N PRO A 521 -5.96 -32.64 -17.69
CA PRO A 521 -6.53 -33.26 -18.87
C PRO A 521 -5.61 -33.08 -20.10
N CYS A 522 -5.38 -34.16 -20.85
CA CYS A 522 -4.41 -34.25 -21.96
C CYS A 522 -4.52 -33.14 -23.02
N HIS A 523 -5.67 -32.47 -23.16
CA HIS A 523 -5.87 -31.38 -24.10
C HIS A 523 -5.12 -30.08 -23.70
N LYS A 524 -4.88 -29.81 -22.41
CA LYS A 524 -4.07 -28.66 -21.96
C LYS A 524 -2.59 -28.84 -22.31
N ILE A 525 -2.10 -30.07 -22.21
CA ILE A 525 -0.78 -30.48 -22.71
C ILE A 525 -0.73 -30.34 -24.24
N HIS A 526 -1.81 -30.71 -24.95
CA HIS A 526 -1.91 -30.64 -26.41
C HIS A 526 -2.04 -29.21 -26.97
N GLN A 527 -2.62 -28.27 -26.23
CA GLN A 527 -2.71 -26.85 -26.63
C GLN A 527 -1.35 -26.15 -26.50
N ARG A 528 -0.55 -26.49 -25.47
CA ARG A 528 0.85 -26.05 -25.31
C ARG A 528 1.77 -26.56 -26.45
N LEU A 529 1.44 -27.71 -27.05
CA LEU A 529 2.19 -28.27 -28.20
C LEU A 529 2.00 -27.48 -29.51
N LYS A 530 0.91 -26.73 -29.68
CA LYS A 530 0.62 -26.01 -30.94
C LYS A 530 1.23 -24.62 -31.03
N THR A 531 1.63 -24.02 -29.90
CA THR A 531 2.20 -22.66 -29.85
C THR A 531 3.73 -22.63 -29.93
N CYS A 532 4.38 -23.79 -30.15
CA CYS A 532 5.83 -23.90 -30.24
C CYS A 532 6.25 -24.23 -31.70
N PRO A 533 7.07 -23.41 -32.39
CA PRO A 533 7.33 -23.57 -33.84
C PRO A 533 8.13 -24.81 -34.27
N ALA A 534 8.52 -25.70 -33.36
CA ALA A 534 9.57 -26.70 -33.61
C ALA A 534 9.09 -28.16 -33.81
N LEU A 535 7.78 -28.44 -33.84
CA LEU A 535 7.27 -29.82 -33.86
C LEU A 535 6.29 -30.09 -35.01
N THR A 536 6.82 -30.23 -36.23
CA THR A 536 6.14 -30.87 -37.36
C THR A 536 6.93 -32.10 -37.85
N ALA A 537 6.69 -33.28 -37.25
CA ALA A 537 6.83 -34.60 -37.90
C ALA A 537 6.12 -35.71 -37.06
N PRO A 538 5.47 -36.72 -37.67
CA PRO A 538 4.52 -37.62 -36.97
C PRO A 538 5.13 -38.99 -36.54
N PRO A 539 4.36 -39.82 -35.77
CA PRO A 539 4.88 -40.82 -34.83
C PRO A 539 4.69 -42.29 -35.27
N ALA A 540 5.23 -43.24 -34.48
CA ALA A 540 4.83 -44.65 -34.52
C ALA A 540 4.53 -45.21 -33.10
N SER A 541 3.24 -45.57 -32.93
CA SER A 541 2.59 -46.68 -32.18
C SER A 541 3.42 -47.56 -31.22
N SER A 542 2.93 -48.11 -30.09
CA SER A 542 1.66 -48.84 -29.86
C SER A 542 1.55 -49.31 -28.39
N VAL A 543 0.30 -49.39 -27.86
CA VAL A 543 -0.33 -50.50 -27.07
C VAL A 543 0.39 -50.96 -25.76
N GLY A 544 -0.24 -51.20 -24.61
CA GLY A 544 -1.63 -51.28 -24.16
C GLY A 544 -1.64 -51.79 -22.70
N SER A 545 -2.72 -51.51 -21.95
CA SER A 545 -2.92 -51.94 -20.55
C SER A 545 -3.02 -53.46 -20.36
N PRO A 546 -2.85 -53.95 -19.12
CA PRO A 546 -3.95 -54.72 -18.53
C PRO A 546 -4.23 -54.47 -17.03
N ALA A 547 -5.44 -54.88 -16.66
CA ALA A 547 -6.17 -54.65 -15.42
C ALA A 547 -5.73 -55.50 -14.21
N ALA A 548 -6.30 -55.13 -13.07
CA ALA A 548 -6.04 -55.55 -11.69
C ALA A 548 -6.58 -56.92 -11.26
N VAL A 549 -6.04 -57.48 -10.17
CA VAL A 549 -6.75 -58.28 -9.14
C VAL A 549 -6.08 -58.08 -7.76
N CYS A 550 -6.86 -57.82 -6.71
CA CYS A 550 -6.42 -57.67 -5.31
C CYS A 550 -6.95 -58.79 -4.39
N ARG A 551 -6.22 -59.05 -3.28
CA ARG A 551 -6.57 -59.95 -2.15
C ARG A 551 -6.63 -59.17 -0.80
N PRO A 552 -7.28 -59.71 0.24
CA PRO A 552 -7.83 -58.94 1.36
C PRO A 552 -6.79 -58.59 2.44
N GLY A 553 -6.85 -57.34 2.92
CA GLY A 553 -5.90 -56.70 3.84
C GLY A 553 -5.64 -55.22 3.51
N SER A 554 -6.12 -54.76 2.34
CA SER A 554 -6.11 -53.37 1.88
C SER A 554 -7.52 -52.77 2.00
N LEU A 555 -7.64 -51.51 2.42
CA LEU A 555 -8.86 -50.71 2.23
C LEU A 555 -9.00 -50.47 0.72
N SER A 556 -9.75 -51.35 0.06
CA SER A 556 -10.11 -51.18 -1.34
C SER A 556 -11.06 -49.98 -1.49
N HIS A 557 -11.13 -49.45 -2.71
CA HIS A 557 -12.07 -48.38 -3.10
C HIS A 557 -13.53 -48.70 -2.75
N GLU A 558 -13.88 -49.98 -2.54
CA GLU A 558 -15.20 -50.47 -2.16
C GLU A 558 -15.55 -50.24 -0.67
N CYS A 559 -14.58 -50.11 0.24
CA CYS A 559 -14.82 -49.88 1.67
C CYS A 559 -14.72 -48.41 2.11
N LEU A 560 -14.03 -47.55 1.35
CA LEU A 560 -13.82 -46.13 1.71
C LEU A 560 -15.08 -45.27 1.46
N ALA A 561 -15.81 -45.55 0.38
CA ALA A 561 -17.00 -44.78 0.00
C ALA A 561 -18.15 -44.83 1.03
N PRO A 562 -18.50 -45.99 1.63
CA PRO A 562 -19.51 -46.04 2.70
C PRO A 562 -19.14 -45.26 3.97
N LEU A 563 -17.85 -45.15 4.28
CA LEU A 563 -17.33 -44.42 5.44
C LEU A 563 -17.39 -42.90 5.25
N LEU A 564 -16.91 -42.39 4.11
CA LEU A 564 -16.99 -40.97 3.76
C LEU A 564 -18.45 -40.50 3.66
N TRP A 565 -19.32 -41.35 3.10
CA TRP A 565 -20.76 -41.10 3.03
C TRP A 565 -21.40 -40.95 4.41
N LYS A 566 -21.09 -41.86 5.35
CA LYS A 566 -21.58 -41.74 6.74
C LYS A 566 -21.08 -40.48 7.44
N SER A 567 -19.83 -40.07 7.24
CA SER A 567 -19.29 -38.84 7.84
C SER A 567 -19.98 -37.59 7.28
N LEU A 568 -20.19 -37.53 5.97
CA LEU A 568 -20.92 -36.44 5.32
C LEU A 568 -22.35 -36.35 5.84
N GLN A 569 -23.01 -37.49 6.09
CA GLN A 569 -24.37 -37.55 6.63
C GLN A 569 -24.47 -36.96 8.04
N GLN A 570 -23.46 -37.21 8.88
CA GLN A 570 -23.48 -36.83 10.29
C GLN A 570 -23.01 -35.40 10.55
N ASN A 571 -22.06 -34.90 9.76
CA ASN A 571 -21.32 -33.68 10.09
C ASN A 571 -21.58 -32.49 9.16
N SER A 572 -22.34 -32.67 8.07
CA SER A 572 -22.68 -31.56 7.17
C SER A 572 -23.80 -30.68 7.73
N HIS A 573 -23.67 -29.36 7.55
CA HIS A 573 -24.72 -28.37 7.81
C HIS A 573 -25.75 -28.24 6.68
N ILE A 574 -25.57 -28.95 5.56
CA ILE A 574 -26.46 -28.90 4.41
C ILE A 574 -27.66 -29.82 4.63
N CYS A 575 -28.86 -29.32 4.38
CA CYS A 575 -30.09 -30.12 4.43
C CYS A 575 -30.23 -30.90 3.11
N TYR A 576 -29.81 -32.18 3.09
CA TYR A 576 -29.93 -33.04 1.92
C TYR A 576 -30.55 -34.40 2.26
N PHE A 577 -31.11 -35.06 1.25
CA PHE A 577 -31.88 -36.29 1.35
C PHE A 577 -31.76 -37.13 0.07
N TRP A 578 -32.07 -38.42 0.16
CA TRP A 578 -32.15 -39.30 -0.99
C TRP A 578 -33.35 -40.23 -0.93
N LYS A 579 -33.86 -40.59 -2.10
CA LYS A 579 -35.11 -41.34 -2.28
C LYS A 579 -34.94 -42.45 -3.32
N ASP A 580 -35.78 -43.47 -3.21
CA ASP A 580 -35.90 -44.52 -4.22
C ASP A 580 -36.66 -44.06 -5.48
N ARG A 581 -36.75 -44.92 -6.51
CA ARG A 581 -37.54 -44.65 -7.72
C ARG A 581 -39.04 -44.43 -7.46
N LYS A 582 -39.56 -44.82 -6.29
CA LYS A 582 -40.96 -44.62 -5.87
C LYS A 582 -41.13 -43.36 -5.01
N ARG A 583 -40.11 -42.48 -4.95
CA ARG A 583 -40.06 -41.22 -4.19
C ARG A 583 -40.11 -41.41 -2.67
N ARG A 584 -39.75 -42.60 -2.17
CA ARG A 584 -39.71 -42.89 -0.73
C ARG A 584 -38.34 -42.56 -0.18
N PHE A 585 -38.29 -41.88 0.96
CA PHE A 585 -37.04 -41.55 1.64
C PHE A 585 -36.25 -42.80 2.02
N LEU A 586 -35.00 -42.83 1.58
CA LEU A 586 -34.01 -43.83 1.95
C LEU A 586 -33.02 -43.29 2.99
N GLY A 587 -32.98 -41.97 3.18
CA GLY A 587 -32.27 -41.31 4.27
C GLY A 587 -32.06 -39.81 4.04
N ALA A 588 -31.45 -39.16 5.03
CA ALA A 588 -31.16 -37.73 4.99
C ALA A 588 -29.98 -37.36 5.91
N SER A 589 -29.45 -36.15 5.72
CA SER A 589 -28.40 -35.59 6.59
C SER A 589 -28.92 -35.26 7.99
N LYS A 590 -28.02 -35.20 8.97
CA LYS A 590 -28.34 -34.76 10.33
C LYS A 590 -28.90 -33.34 10.36
N ALA A 591 -28.38 -32.45 9.51
CA ALA A 591 -28.89 -31.08 9.37
C ALA A 591 -30.33 -31.05 8.83
N PHE A 592 -30.69 -31.91 7.88
CA PHE A 592 -32.06 -32.05 7.38
C PHE A 592 -33.03 -32.47 8.49
N LEU A 593 -32.66 -33.50 9.27
CA LEU A 593 -33.48 -33.98 10.38
C LEU A 593 -33.65 -32.89 11.45
N ALA A 594 -32.55 -32.22 11.80
CA ALA A 594 -32.56 -31.12 12.76
C ALA A 594 -33.43 -29.96 12.29
N TYR A 595 -33.37 -29.58 11.01
CA TYR A 595 -34.14 -28.47 10.44
C TYR A 595 -35.66 -28.67 10.65
N TYR A 596 -36.19 -29.85 10.33
CA TYR A 596 -37.60 -30.19 10.54
C TYR A 596 -37.95 -30.56 11.99
N GLY A 597 -36.95 -30.77 12.86
CA GLY A 597 -37.14 -31.08 14.27
C GLY A 597 -37.31 -32.56 14.58
N PHE A 598 -36.82 -33.45 13.71
CA PHE A 598 -36.85 -34.90 13.94
C PHE A 598 -35.64 -35.37 14.74
N THR A 599 -35.88 -36.30 15.66
CA THR A 599 -34.84 -36.90 16.53
C THR A 599 -34.20 -38.16 15.93
N SER A 600 -34.79 -38.72 14.86
CA SER A 600 -34.31 -39.93 14.20
C SER A 600 -34.75 -39.99 12.74
N GLU A 601 -33.91 -40.58 11.88
CA GLU A 601 -34.23 -40.83 10.46
C GLU A 601 -35.38 -41.83 10.29
N GLN A 602 -35.64 -42.70 11.28
CA GLN A 602 -36.74 -43.66 11.26
C GLN A 602 -38.11 -43.02 11.05
N VAL A 603 -38.25 -41.72 11.38
CA VAL A 603 -39.48 -40.96 11.19
C VAL A 603 -39.80 -40.74 9.71
N ILE A 604 -38.79 -40.65 8.84
CA ILE A 604 -38.94 -40.34 7.42
C ILE A 604 -38.79 -41.56 6.51
N LEU A 605 -38.06 -42.60 6.94
CA LEU A 605 -37.76 -43.76 6.09
C LEU A 605 -39.03 -44.42 5.53
N GLY A 606 -39.03 -44.65 4.21
CA GLY A 606 -40.13 -45.30 3.49
C GLY A 606 -41.34 -44.41 3.18
N LYS A 607 -41.37 -43.16 3.67
CA LYS A 607 -42.43 -42.17 3.43
C LYS A 607 -42.13 -41.31 2.20
N THR A 608 -43.16 -40.71 1.64
CA THR A 608 -43.11 -39.70 0.58
C THR A 608 -43.25 -38.29 1.17
N ASP A 609 -43.02 -37.24 0.37
CA ASP A 609 -43.24 -35.86 0.86
C ASP A 609 -44.71 -35.62 1.22
N GLU A 610 -45.62 -36.30 0.54
CA GLU A 610 -47.06 -36.24 0.77
C GLU A 610 -47.44 -36.86 2.12
N ASP A 611 -46.76 -37.95 2.52
CA ASP A 611 -46.93 -38.56 3.85
C ASP A 611 -46.39 -37.66 4.98
N MET A 612 -45.43 -36.78 4.66
CA MET A 612 -44.83 -35.84 5.61
C MET A 612 -45.61 -34.53 5.73
N ASN A 613 -46.48 -34.23 4.76
CA ASN A 613 -47.40 -33.08 4.73
C ASN A 613 -46.77 -31.71 5.04
N TRP A 614 -45.54 -31.50 4.58
CA TRP A 614 -44.75 -30.28 4.84
C TRP A 614 -44.68 -29.32 3.65
N HIS A 615 -45.38 -29.59 2.54
CA HIS A 615 -45.44 -28.69 1.39
C HIS A 615 -46.84 -28.13 1.23
N VAL A 616 -46.96 -26.81 1.11
CA VAL A 616 -48.24 -26.13 0.88
C VAL A 616 -48.79 -26.43 -0.52
N ASN A 617 -47.91 -26.64 -1.50
CA ASN A 617 -48.26 -27.09 -2.85
C ASN A 617 -47.34 -28.26 -3.28
N GLY A 618 -47.74 -29.49 -2.94
CA GLY A 618 -46.96 -30.70 -3.19
C GLY A 618 -46.83 -31.10 -4.68
N MET A 619 -47.73 -30.66 -5.55
CA MET A 619 -47.78 -31.07 -6.97
C MET A 619 -46.51 -30.69 -7.73
N ARG A 620 -45.95 -29.52 -7.43
CA ARG A 620 -44.70 -29.05 -8.06
C ARG A 620 -43.49 -29.89 -7.62
N TYR A 621 -43.43 -30.23 -6.34
CA TYR A 621 -42.35 -31.07 -5.81
C TYR A 621 -42.39 -32.47 -6.39
N GLN A 622 -43.58 -33.05 -6.52
CA GLN A 622 -43.80 -34.34 -7.15
C GLN A 622 -43.38 -34.32 -8.63
N ALA A 623 -43.77 -33.29 -9.38
CA ALA A 623 -43.38 -33.15 -10.79
C ALA A 623 -41.86 -33.04 -10.95
N ASP A 624 -41.19 -32.23 -10.11
CA ASP A 624 -39.73 -32.10 -10.11
C ASP A 624 -39.03 -33.44 -9.81
N GLU A 625 -39.55 -34.24 -8.88
CA GLU A 625 -38.99 -35.56 -8.55
C GLU A 625 -39.19 -36.58 -9.67
N LEU A 626 -40.37 -36.57 -10.32
CA LEU A 626 -40.65 -37.44 -11.46
C LEU A 626 -39.77 -37.09 -12.66
N ALA A 627 -39.59 -35.80 -12.96
CA ALA A 627 -38.66 -35.37 -14.01
C ALA A 627 -37.22 -35.83 -13.75
N VAL A 628 -36.78 -35.81 -12.49
CA VAL A 628 -35.46 -36.32 -12.10
C VAL A 628 -35.37 -37.84 -12.28
N ILE A 629 -36.37 -38.60 -11.82
CA ILE A 629 -36.35 -40.08 -11.80
C ILE A 629 -36.60 -40.70 -13.18
N GLU A 630 -37.48 -40.10 -13.97
CA GLU A 630 -37.92 -40.64 -15.27
C GLU A 630 -37.09 -40.11 -16.44
N GLN A 631 -36.66 -38.85 -16.38
CA GLN A 631 -36.01 -38.16 -17.50
C GLN A 631 -34.53 -37.85 -17.22
N GLY A 632 -34.04 -38.10 -16.01
CA GLY A 632 -32.67 -37.75 -15.61
C GLY A 632 -32.44 -36.23 -15.49
N HIS A 633 -33.51 -35.44 -15.41
CA HIS A 633 -33.42 -34.00 -15.30
C HIS A 633 -32.74 -33.56 -14.00
N VAL A 634 -31.97 -32.47 -14.03
CA VAL A 634 -31.33 -31.90 -12.83
C VAL A 634 -32.00 -30.59 -12.47
N VAL A 635 -32.66 -30.55 -11.32
CA VAL A 635 -33.30 -29.36 -10.76
C VAL A 635 -32.25 -28.53 -10.05
N ARG A 636 -32.07 -27.26 -10.46
CA ARG A 636 -31.07 -26.36 -9.88
C ARG A 636 -31.71 -25.05 -9.44
N GLY A 637 -31.55 -24.70 -8.17
CA GLY A 637 -31.87 -23.36 -7.68
C GLY A 637 -33.36 -23.01 -7.76
N VAL A 638 -34.25 -23.99 -7.70
CA VAL A 638 -35.69 -23.75 -7.88
C VAL A 638 -36.30 -23.27 -6.56
N PRO A 639 -36.94 -22.08 -6.53
CA PRO A 639 -37.59 -21.59 -5.32
C PRO A 639 -38.79 -22.46 -4.93
N GLY A 640 -38.94 -22.68 -3.64
CA GLY A 640 -40.00 -23.48 -3.04
C GLY A 640 -40.36 -23.01 -1.64
N GLN A 641 -41.38 -23.65 -1.07
CA GLN A 641 -41.83 -23.42 0.30
C GLN A 641 -42.03 -24.75 1.03
N CYS A 642 -41.60 -24.80 2.28
CA CYS A 642 -41.87 -25.91 3.18
C CYS A 642 -42.33 -25.42 4.56
N ILE A 643 -42.98 -26.30 5.31
CA ILE A 643 -43.36 -26.07 6.69
C ILE A 643 -42.34 -26.78 7.56
N ALA A 644 -41.54 -26.01 8.28
CA ALA A 644 -40.57 -26.52 9.24
C ALA A 644 -40.94 -26.04 10.65
N ARG A 645 -41.12 -27.00 11.58
CA ARG A 645 -41.48 -26.74 12.98
C ARG A 645 -42.70 -25.81 13.14
N GLY A 646 -43.70 -25.98 12.27
CA GLY A 646 -44.94 -25.20 12.28
C GLY A 646 -44.87 -23.82 11.61
N VAL A 647 -43.75 -23.45 10.98
CA VAL A 647 -43.57 -22.16 10.30
C VAL A 647 -43.35 -22.38 8.80
N LEU A 648 -44.02 -21.58 7.97
CA LEU A 648 -43.78 -21.55 6.52
C LEU A 648 -42.42 -20.91 6.23
N ARG A 649 -41.55 -21.61 5.51
CA ARG A 649 -40.18 -21.20 5.17
C ARG A 649 -39.98 -21.15 3.66
N HIS A 650 -39.26 -20.14 3.18
CA HIS A 650 -38.84 -20.05 1.78
C HIS A 650 -37.50 -20.76 1.58
N ILE A 651 -37.49 -21.72 0.66
CA ILE A 651 -36.32 -22.54 0.38
C ILE A 651 -35.93 -22.47 -1.09
N VAL A 652 -34.65 -22.74 -1.37
CA VAL A 652 -34.16 -22.98 -2.73
C VAL A 652 -33.72 -24.43 -2.83
N CYS A 653 -34.29 -25.15 -3.80
CA CYS A 653 -34.17 -26.60 -3.94
C CYS A 653 -33.26 -27.00 -5.10
N TYR A 654 -32.53 -28.10 -4.88
CA TYR A 654 -31.70 -28.77 -5.86
C TYR A 654 -32.02 -30.27 -5.84
N LYS A 655 -32.13 -30.91 -7.00
CA LYS A 655 -32.38 -32.36 -7.12
C LYS A 655 -31.66 -32.93 -8.33
N TRP A 656 -31.08 -34.11 -8.20
CA TRP A 656 -30.39 -34.80 -9.30
C TRP A 656 -30.57 -36.32 -9.22
N PRO A 657 -30.52 -37.02 -10.37
CA PRO A 657 -30.69 -38.46 -10.40
C PRO A 657 -29.47 -39.18 -9.80
N LEU A 658 -29.73 -40.29 -9.12
CA LEU A 658 -28.70 -41.24 -8.69
C LEU A 658 -28.60 -42.35 -9.71
N TYR A 659 -27.41 -42.58 -10.26
CA TYR A 659 -27.17 -43.63 -11.27
C TYR A 659 -26.45 -44.83 -10.66
N LYS A 660 -26.87 -46.03 -11.08
CA LYS A 660 -26.12 -47.27 -10.91
C LYS A 660 -26.17 -48.03 -12.22
N ASP A 661 -25.01 -48.43 -12.73
CA ASP A 661 -24.87 -49.16 -14.00
C ASP A 661 -25.58 -48.47 -15.19
N GLY A 662 -25.51 -47.14 -15.24
CA GLY A 662 -26.13 -46.32 -16.29
C GLY A 662 -27.65 -46.13 -16.17
N GLN A 663 -28.29 -46.72 -15.15
CA GLN A 663 -29.73 -46.56 -14.89
C GLN A 663 -29.98 -45.68 -13.67
N ILE A 664 -31.03 -44.87 -13.73
CA ILE A 664 -31.45 -44.07 -12.57
C ILE A 664 -32.04 -45.01 -11.52
N VAL A 665 -31.47 -45.04 -10.32
CA VAL A 665 -31.94 -45.88 -9.20
C VAL A 665 -32.67 -45.09 -8.12
N GLY A 666 -32.69 -43.76 -8.22
CA GLY A 666 -33.36 -42.88 -7.29
C GLY A 666 -32.98 -41.43 -7.54
N LEU A 667 -33.19 -40.57 -6.54
CA LEU A 667 -32.77 -39.18 -6.58
C LEU A 667 -32.07 -38.77 -5.29
N MET A 668 -31.25 -37.73 -5.40
CA MET A 668 -30.72 -36.98 -4.27
C MET A 668 -31.17 -35.53 -4.39
N GLY A 669 -31.50 -34.91 -3.26
CA GLY A 669 -31.93 -33.51 -3.21
C GLY A 669 -31.33 -32.77 -2.02
N ALA A 670 -31.22 -31.45 -2.16
CA ALA A 670 -30.76 -30.53 -1.11
C ALA A 670 -31.55 -29.22 -1.16
N PHE A 671 -31.66 -28.54 -0.02
CA PHE A 671 -32.27 -27.21 0.03
C PHE A 671 -31.60 -26.27 1.03
N PHE A 672 -31.81 -24.97 0.80
CA PHE A 672 -31.30 -23.87 1.63
C PHE A 672 -32.43 -22.93 2.04
N ASP A 673 -32.46 -22.51 3.30
CA ASP A 673 -33.43 -21.56 3.85
C ASP A 673 -33.03 -20.12 3.51
N THR A 674 -33.84 -19.42 2.73
CA THR A 674 -33.54 -18.07 2.25
C THR A 674 -33.93 -16.95 3.22
N ASP A 675 -34.81 -17.24 4.18
CA ASP A 675 -35.27 -16.26 5.17
C ASP A 675 -34.20 -16.03 6.24
N THR A 676 -33.52 -17.10 6.65
CA THR A 676 -32.43 -17.07 7.64
C THR A 676 -31.21 -16.33 7.10
N GLU A 677 -30.90 -16.51 5.82
CA GLU A 677 -29.73 -15.87 5.19
C GLU A 677 -29.91 -14.35 4.99
N ARG A 678 -31.14 -13.88 4.73
CA ARG A 678 -31.44 -12.44 4.70
C ARG A 678 -31.31 -11.79 6.07
N GLN A 679 -31.73 -12.45 7.14
CA GLN A 679 -31.64 -11.91 8.50
C GLN A 679 -30.19 -11.76 8.95
N ARG A 680 -29.33 -12.71 8.58
CA ARG A 680 -27.89 -12.63 8.82
C ARG A 680 -27.26 -11.44 8.08
N LEU A 681 -27.54 -11.29 6.79
CA LEU A 681 -27.04 -10.16 5.98
C LEU A 681 -27.54 -8.79 6.47
N ALA A 682 -28.76 -8.73 7.02
CA ALA A 682 -29.33 -7.52 7.61
C ALA A 682 -28.67 -7.14 8.96
N GLN A 683 -28.18 -8.12 9.73
CA GLN A 683 -27.42 -7.89 10.97
C GLN A 683 -25.96 -7.49 10.72
N GLU A 684 -25.40 -7.83 9.56
CA GLU A 684 -24.02 -7.52 9.16
C GLU A 684 -23.86 -6.14 8.49
N SER A 685 -24.94 -5.36 8.29
CA SER A 685 -24.90 -4.01 7.72
C SER A 685 -24.72 -2.93 8.82
N ALA A 686 -23.69 -2.09 8.68
CA ALA A 686 -23.23 -1.07 9.61
C ALA A 686 -24.33 -0.27 10.35
N SER A 687 -24.10 0.02 11.64
CA SER A 687 -24.96 0.88 12.48
C SER A 687 -25.32 2.19 11.77
N SER A 688 -26.62 2.49 11.64
CA SER A 688 -27.14 3.74 11.05
C SER A 688 -26.63 5.02 11.73
N TYR A 689 -25.97 4.92 12.89
CA TYR A 689 -25.50 6.05 13.71
C TYR A 689 -23.98 6.26 13.66
N GLU A 690 -23.23 5.42 12.94
CA GLU A 690 -21.77 5.54 12.84
C GLU A 690 -21.33 6.21 11.52
N ASP A 691 -20.22 6.93 11.60
CA ASP A 691 -19.50 7.48 10.45
C ASP A 691 -18.51 6.44 9.92
N THR A 692 -18.68 6.04 8.66
CA THR A 692 -17.91 4.94 8.05
C THR A 692 -16.42 5.21 7.90
N VAL A 693 -16.00 6.49 7.96
CA VAL A 693 -14.60 6.88 7.83
C VAL A 693 -13.90 6.85 9.18
N THR A 694 -14.51 7.46 10.19
CA THR A 694 -13.87 7.72 11.49
C THR A 694 -14.25 6.73 12.58
N GLY A 695 -15.34 5.97 12.40
CA GLY A 695 -15.93 5.12 13.43
C GLY A 695 -16.55 5.92 14.59
N LEU A 696 -16.63 7.25 14.48
CA LEU A 696 -17.33 8.10 15.45
C LEU A 696 -18.83 8.10 15.17
N TRP A 697 -19.62 8.71 16.06
CA TRP A 697 -21.02 8.94 15.78
C TRP A 697 -21.16 9.88 14.58
N ASN A 698 -22.09 9.58 13.66
CA ASN A 698 -22.43 10.47 12.56
C ASN A 698 -23.36 11.59 13.04
N ARG A 699 -23.74 12.50 12.14
CA ARG A 699 -24.63 13.63 12.47
C ARG A 699 -25.97 13.20 13.07
N GLN A 700 -26.55 12.10 12.60
CA GLN A 700 -27.83 11.61 13.11
C GLN A 700 -27.65 11.16 14.56
N GLY A 701 -26.64 10.32 14.80
CA GLY A 701 -26.33 9.89 16.15
C GLY A 701 -26.05 11.07 17.09
N PHE A 702 -25.28 12.06 16.64
CA PHE A 702 -24.99 13.26 17.44
C PHE A 702 -26.26 13.96 17.93
N LEU A 703 -27.24 14.16 17.04
CA LEU A 703 -28.49 14.83 17.38
C LEU A 703 -29.29 14.05 18.42
N ASP A 704 -29.30 12.72 18.30
CA ASP A 704 -29.98 11.84 19.26
C ASP A 704 -29.30 11.89 20.63
N ALA A 705 -27.97 11.86 20.68
CA ALA A 705 -27.20 12.05 21.91
C ALA A 705 -27.44 13.43 22.54
N LEU A 706 -27.41 14.50 21.75
CA LEU A 706 -27.65 15.87 22.23
C LEU A 706 -29.05 16.01 22.84
N ASN A 707 -30.07 15.41 22.22
CA ASN A 707 -31.43 15.40 22.75
C ASN A 707 -31.51 14.64 24.09
N ALA A 708 -30.85 13.49 24.21
CA ALA A 708 -30.79 12.72 25.45
C ALA A 708 -30.14 13.51 26.60
N TYR A 709 -29.02 14.21 26.34
CA TYR A 709 -28.36 15.08 27.31
C TYR A 709 -29.24 16.27 27.72
N SER A 710 -29.91 16.91 26.75
CA SER A 710 -30.86 18.00 27.01
C SER A 710 -32.06 17.56 27.84
N GLU A 711 -32.57 16.35 27.62
CA GLU A 711 -33.61 15.75 28.45
C GLU A 711 -33.15 15.49 29.89
N GLN A 712 -31.94 14.92 30.07
CA GLN A 712 -31.40 14.66 31.40
C GLN A 712 -31.24 15.97 32.18
N TYR A 713 -30.58 16.97 31.61
CA TYR A 713 -30.42 18.29 32.25
C TYR A 713 -31.75 18.87 32.77
N ARG A 714 -32.85 18.72 31.99
CA ARG A 714 -34.18 19.15 32.43
C ARG A 714 -34.80 18.28 33.52
N LYS A 715 -34.65 16.96 33.42
CA LYS A 715 -35.26 15.99 34.35
C LYS A 715 -34.58 15.98 35.72
N ASN A 716 -33.26 16.09 35.76
CA ASN A 716 -32.48 15.86 36.99
C ASN A 716 -31.41 16.93 37.26
N GLY A 717 -31.34 18.01 36.47
CA GLY A 717 -30.36 19.08 36.63
C GLY A 717 -28.93 18.69 36.24
N GLN A 718 -28.73 17.54 35.59
CA GLN A 718 -27.40 17.06 35.22
C GLN A 718 -26.77 17.92 34.12
N GLY A 719 -25.80 18.76 34.51
CA GLY A 719 -25.06 19.63 33.60
C GLY A 719 -24.24 18.87 32.54
N TYR A 720 -24.05 19.54 31.41
CA TYR A 720 -23.22 19.08 30.30
C TYR A 720 -22.69 20.24 29.47
N THR A 721 -21.59 19.98 28.76
CA THR A 721 -20.97 20.93 27.82
C THR A 721 -20.96 20.36 26.41
N LEU A 722 -21.26 21.20 25.43
CA LEU A 722 -21.05 20.95 24.01
C LEU A 722 -19.79 21.69 23.55
N THR A 723 -18.80 20.94 23.10
CA THR A 723 -17.63 21.48 22.40
C THR A 723 -17.74 21.16 20.92
N ILE A 724 -17.64 22.18 20.06
CA ILE A 724 -17.54 21.98 18.60
C ILE A 724 -16.14 22.36 18.17
N PHE A 725 -15.46 21.43 17.51
CA PHE A 725 -14.20 21.67 16.80
C PHE A 725 -14.52 21.84 15.33
N LYS A 726 -14.03 22.91 14.74
CA LYS A 726 -14.11 23.16 13.32
C LYS A 726 -12.71 23.31 12.76
N GLY A 727 -12.27 22.26 12.07
CA GLY A 727 -11.07 22.31 11.25
C GLY A 727 -11.31 23.24 10.09
N ARG A 728 -10.27 23.96 9.69
CA ARG A 728 -10.26 24.67 8.42
C ARG A 728 -10.20 23.63 7.32
N PHE A 729 -11.37 23.19 6.86
CA PHE A 729 -11.44 22.36 5.67
C PHE A 729 -11.22 23.25 4.46
N ASP A 730 -10.09 23.05 3.81
CA ASP A 730 -9.93 23.51 2.45
C ASP A 730 -10.47 22.40 1.55
N GLU A 731 -11.51 22.66 0.74
CA GLU A 731 -11.87 21.78 -0.39
C GLU A 731 -10.65 21.45 -1.25
N ARG A 732 -9.64 22.34 -1.17
CA ARG A 732 -8.33 22.20 -1.77
C ARG A 732 -7.48 21.11 -1.14
N LEU A 733 -7.51 20.81 0.17
CA LEU A 733 -6.76 19.67 0.73
C LEU A 733 -7.18 18.37 0.05
N ALA A 734 -8.50 18.21 -0.18
CA ALA A 734 -9.04 17.09 -0.94
C ALA A 734 -8.58 17.07 -2.40
N SER A 735 -8.53 18.23 -3.06
CA SER A 735 -8.06 18.34 -4.45
C SER A 735 -6.54 18.20 -4.59
N THR A 736 -5.79 18.42 -3.50
CA THR A 736 -4.34 18.59 -3.53
C THR A 736 -3.59 17.33 -3.14
N TYR A 737 -4.10 16.55 -2.17
CA TYR A 737 -3.49 15.27 -1.72
C TYR A 737 -4.23 14.02 -2.19
N GLY A 738 -5.51 14.15 -2.56
CA GLY A 738 -6.38 13.02 -2.88
C GLY A 738 -7.22 12.53 -1.69
N ARG A 739 -8.18 11.65 -1.97
CA ARG A 739 -9.19 11.19 -0.98
C ARG A 739 -8.62 10.25 0.09
N GLN A 740 -7.62 9.45 -0.26
CA GLN A 740 -7.06 8.44 0.63
C GLN A 740 -6.35 9.07 1.83
N LEU A 741 -5.41 10.00 1.57
CA LEU A 741 -4.72 10.75 2.62
C LEU A 741 -5.70 11.52 3.51
N LEU A 742 -6.74 12.13 2.93
CA LEU A 742 -7.79 12.77 3.71
C LEU A 742 -8.50 11.80 4.66
N THR A 743 -8.75 10.58 4.20
CA THR A 743 -9.41 9.53 4.99
C THR A 743 -8.55 9.16 6.19
N HIS A 744 -7.25 8.94 5.96
CA HIS A 744 -6.29 8.63 7.04
C HIS A 744 -6.12 9.80 7.99
N LEU A 745 -6.09 11.03 7.48
CA LEU A 745 -6.06 12.23 8.31
C LEU A 745 -7.28 12.30 9.24
N LEU A 746 -8.47 12.11 8.69
CA LEU A 746 -9.72 12.12 9.46
C LEU A 746 -9.76 11.00 10.51
N GLN A 747 -9.17 9.85 10.21
CA GLN A 747 -9.03 8.73 11.15
C GLN A 747 -8.07 9.08 12.29
N GLU A 748 -6.94 9.72 11.98
CA GLU A 748 -5.96 10.18 12.96
C GLU A 748 -6.54 11.27 13.88
N GLU A 749 -7.25 12.25 13.33
CA GLU A 749 -7.99 13.26 14.11
C GLU A 749 -9.02 12.60 15.04
N ALA A 750 -9.79 11.64 14.54
CA ALA A 750 -10.77 10.89 15.31
C ALA A 750 -10.13 10.03 16.41
N ARG A 751 -8.93 9.50 16.18
CA ARG A 751 -8.15 8.76 17.17
C ARG A 751 -7.72 9.68 18.32
N ARG A 752 -7.11 10.83 18.01
CA ARG A 752 -6.68 11.82 19.04
C ARG A 752 -7.86 12.37 19.84
N LEU A 753 -8.99 12.64 19.19
CA LEU A 753 -10.24 13.03 19.85
C LEU A 753 -10.70 11.97 20.86
N ARG A 754 -10.70 10.69 20.47
CA ARG A 754 -11.08 9.56 21.35
C ARG A 754 -10.14 9.42 22.55
N GLU A 755 -8.84 9.52 22.32
CA GLU A 755 -7.83 9.39 23.37
C GLU A 755 -7.92 10.50 24.42
N LEU A 756 -8.15 11.74 23.98
CA LEU A 756 -8.16 12.90 24.87
C LEU A 756 -9.52 13.17 25.53
N ALA A 757 -10.63 12.94 24.83
CA ALA A 757 -11.97 13.20 25.36
C ALA A 757 -12.42 12.16 26.42
N GLY A 758 -11.75 11.01 26.47
CA GLY A 758 -12.00 9.96 27.47
C GLY A 758 -13.29 9.18 27.24
N LYS A 759 -13.62 8.32 28.21
CA LYS A 759 -14.77 7.38 28.14
C LYS A 759 -16.12 8.01 28.49
N ASP A 760 -16.11 9.20 29.08
CA ASP A 760 -17.30 9.87 29.60
C ASP A 760 -17.88 10.92 28.62
N SER A 761 -17.54 10.79 27.34
CA SER A 761 -17.90 11.75 26.30
C SER A 761 -18.51 11.07 25.08
N VAL A 762 -19.52 11.70 24.48
CA VAL A 762 -20.00 11.32 23.14
C VAL A 762 -19.25 12.16 22.11
N ILE A 763 -18.59 11.49 21.18
CA ILE A 763 -17.79 12.12 20.12
C ILE A 763 -18.46 11.83 18.79
N ALA A 764 -18.68 12.87 18.00
CA ALA A 764 -19.31 12.76 16.71
C ALA A 764 -18.61 13.57 15.63
N ARG A 765 -18.65 13.06 14.41
CA ARG A 765 -18.31 13.80 13.20
C ARG A 765 -19.60 14.34 12.57
N LEU A 766 -19.73 15.66 12.51
CA LEU A 766 -20.93 16.32 11.99
C LEU A 766 -20.91 16.41 10.46
N ARG A 767 -19.77 16.87 9.93
CA ARG A 767 -19.51 17.05 8.50
C ARG A 767 -18.04 17.38 8.29
N GLN A 768 -17.38 16.79 7.28
CA GLN A 768 -15.97 17.08 6.95
C GLN A 768 -15.10 17.07 8.23
N PHE A 769 -14.34 18.14 8.48
CA PHE A 769 -13.46 18.34 9.64
C PHE A 769 -14.17 19.04 10.80
N THR A 770 -15.49 18.85 10.93
CA THR A 770 -16.27 19.39 12.04
C THR A 770 -16.65 18.26 12.99
N PHE A 771 -16.15 18.35 14.22
CA PHE A 771 -16.38 17.37 15.27
C PHE A 771 -17.13 18.01 16.43
N ALA A 772 -17.91 17.20 17.14
CA ALA A 772 -18.60 17.60 18.35
C ALA A 772 -18.28 16.63 19.47
N ILE A 773 -18.11 17.19 20.67
CA ILE A 773 -17.94 16.44 21.91
C ILE A 773 -19.02 16.89 22.88
N LEU A 774 -19.81 15.95 23.35
CA LEU A 774 -20.71 16.13 24.49
C LEU A 774 -20.05 15.50 25.71
N HIS A 775 -19.81 16.33 26.72
CA HIS A 775 -19.22 15.90 27.98
C HIS A 775 -20.19 16.16 29.13
N ARG A 776 -20.32 15.19 30.04
CA ARG A 776 -21.16 15.32 31.23
C ARG A 776 -20.36 15.95 32.36
N ASP A 777 -20.98 16.84 33.13
CA ASP A 777 -20.33 17.41 34.31
C ASP A 777 -20.22 16.35 35.42
N ALA A 778 -19.03 16.17 35.98
CA ALA A 778 -18.81 15.26 37.10
C ALA A 778 -19.62 15.74 38.31
N GLY A 779 -20.50 14.86 38.82
CA GLY A 779 -21.51 15.22 39.80
C GLY A 779 -20.92 15.56 41.17
N ASP A 780 -21.03 16.83 41.55
CA ASP A 780 -21.31 17.19 42.92
C ASP A 780 -22.43 18.23 42.93
N LYS A 781 -23.55 17.92 43.58
CA LYS A 781 -24.77 18.76 43.60
C LYS A 781 -24.57 20.07 44.39
N SER A 782 -23.36 20.33 44.88
CA SER A 782 -23.02 21.37 45.86
C SER A 782 -22.01 22.41 45.37
N THR A 783 -21.46 22.30 44.16
CA THR A 783 -20.67 23.39 43.55
C THR A 783 -21.47 24.06 42.45
N GLU A 784 -22.23 25.07 42.87
CA GLU A 784 -22.82 26.08 42.01
C GLU A 784 -21.75 26.68 41.09
N GLY A 785 -21.96 26.58 39.76
CA GLY A 785 -21.28 27.45 38.81
C GLY A 785 -21.08 26.83 37.44
N SER A 786 -21.81 27.36 36.46
CA SER A 786 -21.53 27.23 35.02
C SER A 786 -20.05 27.46 34.67
N ALA A 787 -19.29 28.17 35.52
CA ALA A 787 -17.89 28.49 35.33
C ALA A 787 -16.93 27.28 35.44
N ALA A 788 -17.06 26.40 36.43
CA ALA A 788 -16.08 25.32 36.66
C ALA A 788 -16.15 24.21 35.59
N GLY A 789 -17.37 23.81 35.20
CA GLY A 789 -17.59 22.88 34.09
C GLY A 789 -17.12 23.45 32.76
N THR A 790 -17.42 24.73 32.50
CA THR A 790 -16.95 25.44 31.29
C THR A 790 -15.43 25.59 31.27
N GLU A 791 -14.79 25.91 32.40
CA GLU A 791 -13.33 26.03 32.49
C GLU A 791 -12.63 24.69 32.23
N ARG A 792 -13.16 23.58 32.77
CA ARG A 792 -12.64 22.24 32.49
C ARG A 792 -12.80 21.87 31.02
N ALA A 793 -13.96 22.16 30.43
CA ALA A 793 -14.23 21.91 29.02
C ALA A 793 -13.37 22.79 28.10
N GLU A 794 -13.11 24.06 28.46
CA GLU A 794 -12.19 24.95 27.74
C GLU A 794 -10.74 24.45 27.82
N LYS A 795 -10.27 24.01 29.00
CA LYS A 795 -8.92 23.41 29.14
C LYS A 795 -8.78 22.13 28.31
N LEU A 796 -9.79 21.26 28.34
CA LEU A 796 -9.80 20.05 27.51
C LEU A 796 -9.84 20.41 26.02
N ALA A 797 -10.64 21.41 25.65
CA ALA A 797 -10.76 21.84 24.26
C ALA A 797 -9.46 22.43 23.72
N ALA A 798 -8.77 23.27 24.49
CA ALA A 798 -7.45 23.78 24.15
C ALA A 798 -6.42 22.65 24.01
N LYS A 799 -6.43 21.67 24.91
CA LYS A 799 -5.55 20.49 24.83
C LYS A 799 -5.81 19.66 23.57
N ILE A 800 -7.07 19.43 23.23
CA ILE A 800 -7.46 18.72 22.00
C ILE A 800 -7.05 19.52 20.78
N GLN A 801 -7.33 20.83 20.76
CA GLN A 801 -6.94 21.70 19.65
C GLN A 801 -5.44 21.65 19.39
N GLN A 802 -4.62 21.78 20.44
CA GLN A 802 -3.17 21.66 20.34
C GLN A 802 -2.79 20.30 19.76
N SER A 803 -3.32 19.21 20.32
CA SER A 803 -3.03 17.87 19.82
C SER A 803 -3.45 17.65 18.36
N LEU A 804 -4.49 18.32 17.88
CA LEU A 804 -4.87 18.29 16.46
C LEU A 804 -3.93 19.15 15.59
N HIS A 805 -3.42 20.28 16.10
CA HIS A 805 -2.43 21.11 15.40
C HIS A 805 -1.06 20.42 15.33
N ASP A 806 -0.73 19.58 16.32
CA ASP A 806 0.49 18.75 16.38
C ASP A 806 0.48 17.58 15.37
N ILE A 807 -0.49 17.53 14.45
CA ILE A 807 -0.47 16.61 13.30
C ILE A 807 0.24 17.35 12.17
N HIS A 808 1.50 16.96 11.92
CA HIS A 808 2.34 17.56 10.89
C HIS A 808 2.58 16.65 9.67
N GLU A 809 2.23 15.37 9.77
CA GLU A 809 2.45 14.38 8.71
C GLU A 809 1.38 13.28 8.73
N ILE A 810 0.96 12.81 7.55
CA ILE A 810 0.13 11.62 7.35
C ILE A 810 0.72 10.81 6.18
N ASP A 811 1.01 9.53 6.38
CA ASP A 811 1.61 8.63 5.38
C ASP A 811 2.86 9.22 4.68
N GLY A 812 3.73 9.90 5.45
CA GLY A 812 4.92 10.57 4.91
C GLY A 812 4.68 11.93 4.24
N ASN A 813 3.42 12.32 4.05
CA ASN A 813 3.08 13.61 3.45
C ASN A 813 2.92 14.68 4.53
N PRO A 814 3.61 15.82 4.41
CA PRO A 814 3.46 16.90 5.38
C PRO A 814 2.06 17.49 5.30
N VAL A 815 1.47 17.84 6.44
CA VAL A 815 0.16 18.49 6.53
C VAL A 815 0.21 19.64 7.51
N THR A 816 -0.54 20.70 7.23
CA THR A 816 -0.72 21.83 8.15
C THR A 816 -2.18 21.93 8.50
N ILE A 817 -2.51 21.72 9.77
CA ILE A 817 -3.89 21.64 10.24
C ILE A 817 -4.16 22.77 11.20
N SER A 818 -5.30 23.42 11.01
CA SER A 818 -5.80 24.41 11.94
C SER A 818 -7.24 24.09 12.32
N PHE A 819 -7.48 24.14 13.62
CA PHE A 819 -8.77 23.98 14.25
C PHE A 819 -9.12 25.22 15.05
N ARG A 820 -10.39 25.61 15.01
CA ARG A 820 -11.01 26.47 16.00
C ARG A 820 -11.99 25.66 16.82
N TYR A 821 -12.29 26.11 18.03
CA TYR A 821 -13.29 25.45 18.85
C TYR A 821 -14.20 26.46 19.57
N SER A 822 -15.39 25.99 19.94
CA SER A 822 -16.30 26.71 20.84
C SER A 822 -16.82 25.76 21.91
N VAL A 823 -16.89 26.26 23.14
CA VAL A 823 -17.54 25.57 24.26
C VAL A 823 -18.83 26.29 24.62
N VAL A 824 -19.91 25.53 24.83
CA VAL A 824 -21.20 26.05 25.34
C VAL A 824 -21.73 25.11 26.40
N HIS A 825 -22.07 25.66 27.56
CA HIS A 825 -22.65 24.92 28.68
C HIS A 825 -24.18 24.87 28.60
N ALA A 826 -24.81 23.79 29.07
CA ALA A 826 -26.25 23.57 29.00
C ALA A 826 -27.10 24.71 29.61
N ALA A 827 -26.61 25.37 30.66
CA ALA A 827 -27.28 26.51 31.29
C ALA A 827 -27.38 27.75 30.40
N GLU A 828 -26.58 27.84 29.35
CA GLU A 828 -26.52 29.00 28.46
C GLU A 828 -27.64 29.02 27.41
N ALA A 829 -28.30 27.88 27.16
CA ALA A 829 -29.37 27.77 26.16
C ALA A 829 -30.62 28.62 26.47
N GLY A 830 -30.70 29.22 27.66
CA GLY A 830 -31.88 29.93 28.16
C GLY A 830 -33.08 29.00 28.36
N ARG A 831 -34.09 29.46 29.11
CA ARG A 831 -35.38 28.74 29.22
C ARG A 831 -36.17 28.87 27.90
N ALA A 832 -35.75 28.17 26.85
CA ALA A 832 -36.51 28.10 25.60
C ALA A 832 -37.89 27.46 25.87
N LYS A 833 -38.98 28.16 25.54
CA LYS A 833 -40.37 27.82 25.91
C LYS A 833 -40.98 26.59 25.18
N LYS A 834 -40.24 25.89 24.29
CA LYS A 834 -40.73 24.69 23.57
C LYS A 834 -39.68 23.58 23.48
N ASP A 835 -40.12 22.34 23.76
CA ASP A 835 -39.32 21.11 23.94
C ASP A 835 -38.29 20.79 22.84
N SER A 836 -38.60 21.06 21.56
CA SER A 836 -37.72 20.69 20.43
C SER A 836 -36.69 21.75 20.05
N GLN A 837 -36.74 22.95 20.65
CA GLN A 837 -35.91 24.08 20.23
C GLN A 837 -34.67 24.30 21.10
N ALA A 838 -34.60 23.73 22.31
CA ALA A 838 -33.51 23.98 23.26
C ALA A 838 -32.16 23.37 22.82
N SER A 839 -32.13 22.10 22.41
CA SER A 839 -30.93 21.44 21.89
C SER A 839 -30.42 22.11 20.61
N LEU A 840 -31.36 22.49 19.72
CA LEU A 840 -31.06 23.20 18.49
C LEU A 840 -30.53 24.62 18.75
N ALA A 841 -31.02 25.30 19.78
CA ALA A 841 -30.54 26.63 20.19
C ALA A 841 -29.10 26.56 20.72
N LEU A 842 -28.78 25.57 21.57
CA LEU A 842 -27.43 25.35 22.08
C LEU A 842 -26.44 25.07 20.95
N TYR A 843 -26.81 24.19 20.01
CA TYR A 843 -26.01 23.91 18.82
C TYR A 843 -25.79 25.17 17.96
N ARG A 844 -26.85 25.96 17.70
CA ARG A 844 -26.74 27.23 16.96
C ARG A 844 -25.83 28.24 17.66
N GLN A 845 -25.88 28.31 18.99
CA GLN A 845 -25.02 29.18 19.78
C GLN A 845 -23.55 28.76 19.70
N ALA A 846 -23.25 27.46 19.75
CA ALA A 846 -21.89 26.94 19.56
C ALA A 846 -21.35 27.30 18.17
N ILE A 847 -22.15 27.08 17.12
CA ILE A 847 -21.78 27.47 15.75
C ILE A 847 -21.62 28.99 15.60
N ALA A 848 -22.42 29.81 16.28
CA ALA A 848 -22.27 31.26 16.27
C ALA A 848 -20.96 31.71 16.94
N ARG A 849 -20.58 31.12 18.08
CA ARG A 849 -19.29 31.40 18.76
C ARG A 849 -18.09 31.09 17.88
N LEU A 850 -18.14 30.01 17.11
CA LEU A 850 -17.11 29.65 16.13
C LEU A 850 -16.91 30.68 15.00
N ARG A 851 -17.87 31.60 14.77
CA ARG A 851 -17.72 32.68 13.76
C ARG A 851 -17.07 33.94 14.32
N HIS A 852 -17.11 34.12 15.63
CA HIS A 852 -16.60 35.30 16.33
C HIS A 852 -15.25 35.07 17.01
N ARG A 853 -14.82 33.80 17.15
CA ARG A 853 -13.44 33.38 17.46
C ARG A 853 -12.77 32.90 16.18
#